data_AF-A0A518BGU5-F1
#
_entry.id   AF-A0A518BGU5-F1
#
_cell.length_a   1.000
_cell.length_b   1.000
_cell.length_c   1.000
_cell.angle_alpha   90.00
_cell.angle_beta   90.00
_cell.angle_gamma   90.00
#
_symmetry.space_group_name_H-M   'P 1'
#
loop_
_entity.id
_entity.type
_entity.pdbx_description
1 polymer ?
#
loop_
_entity_poly.entity_id
_entity_poly.type
_entity_poly.pdbx_seq_one_letter_code
_entity_poly.pdbx_strand_id
1 'polypeptide(L)'
;MMRYAALALLLFAPACADREPAPSPHRIRLFDLMDSATLETPSRPDAPPATETVVLADFEDRTIGRMWMVVDEPGSEVVDDDGRLGIGDGAGGMGAGLAVGPLAPGEAGAAVLLVPAHGFARYDITGRVRLDHNGQQDSASTREALRVLEHRGEVEDPGSVQSFIRSLAPTHRVSRQSDPSGWDRFSVSFVTRSETGTLELQLRHQDDGSGQSVTRFDDLTVRHTPLTEADLWDHLRGLHAARDGEQVSTPWRIRALLPRAGIRAEEARDAVLLPPPSTLSFPLTLPPAKTAPRLRFHCGMLPDAFEAPGDGARIVVRFRPDGGELTEVGAVDFDPKQNEKDRGWQSVELDLTAHGGQTGVLSFESRDAPGSSKDPLDAVVLGTPRIEPGSGAPDALNVLLIGVDTLRADRVSALGYERPTTPQLERIAREGIRFQKARSQAPWTLPSFASILTSLYPSAHGAGRGGHGEWTGIDPGTTSLAELLARAGYETHGIVANGLLSPRYGLDQGFEGYHFSWARESAKDDASLAAEFIDAHRTTPWLLFWHVMDPHLPYATEPSFWEEFTDADYVGRFSARRSVPTQALHEPGRRAFEGPTPAPELSGADRRFVSDLYDAEIAETDAAIGRVLDALVKSGQWERTIVALVADHGEALGERGYYHHGYTLYDDQVHVPMLLRIPGRDEGRVVDTAVASIDLMPTVLAALGLERPDYFHGVDLLARDFEEEQSYFIESPTYDSSAQKAWVLGDFKYFHDPVFRTEALFDLAHDPGEVTDVAAQHPELVQRARRELERFRWEHLQLGRYHLRVVGRPGQRLTVSIGTDDVFDANFTTRPATPEADVELDLDRRSLVLDTTLEDSRWELVFWGRGQQLDVDVRLDGQPLEAGALLGNADRSRSLPLALTRDEIPALDADDVSGPKLDQALLWLDAGASTETSTLSSPDELEMLRQLGYVR
;
A
#
# COMPACT_ATOMS: atom_id res chain seq x y z
N MET A 1 -46.93 -35.13 -2.15
CA MET A 1 -46.02 -35.71 -1.13
C MET A 1 -44.71 -36.23 -1.71
N MET A 2 -44.70 -37.09 -2.74
CA MET A 2 -43.43 -37.56 -3.34
C MET A 2 -42.54 -36.46 -3.96
N ARG A 3 -43.10 -35.35 -4.46
CA ARG A 3 -42.31 -34.20 -4.96
C ARG A 3 -41.71 -33.34 -3.85
N TYR A 4 -42.29 -33.35 -2.65
CA TYR A 4 -41.73 -32.66 -1.47
C TYR A 4 -40.66 -33.51 -0.77
N ALA A 5 -40.73 -34.85 -0.88
CA ALA A 5 -39.68 -35.74 -0.39
C ALA A 5 -38.37 -35.62 -1.22
N ALA A 6 -38.48 -35.35 -2.53
CA ALA A 6 -37.31 -35.11 -3.38
C ALA A 6 -36.62 -33.77 -3.07
N LEU A 7 -37.40 -32.73 -2.70
CA LEU A 7 -36.85 -31.43 -2.33
C LEU A 7 -36.20 -31.45 -0.93
N ALA A 8 -36.75 -32.23 0.00
CA ALA A 8 -36.15 -32.42 1.32
C ALA A 8 -34.84 -33.23 1.27
N LEU A 9 -34.67 -34.14 0.30
CA LEU A 9 -33.40 -34.85 0.08
C LEU A 9 -32.31 -33.98 -0.55
N LEU A 10 -32.67 -32.90 -1.25
CA LEU A 10 -31.73 -31.90 -1.77
C LEU A 10 -31.34 -30.86 -0.71
N LEU A 11 -32.19 -30.59 0.28
CA LEU A 11 -31.95 -29.64 1.37
C LEU A 11 -31.27 -30.25 2.60
N PHE A 12 -31.06 -31.58 2.63
CA PHE A 12 -30.36 -32.31 3.68
C PHE A 12 -29.00 -32.88 3.23
N ALA A 13 -28.37 -32.25 2.23
CA ALA A 13 -26.95 -32.43 1.96
C ALA A 13 -26.13 -31.27 2.58
N PRO A 14 -25.91 -31.19 3.90
CA PRO A 14 -24.83 -30.39 4.42
C PRO A 14 -23.51 -31.17 4.28
N ALA A 15 -22.48 -30.44 3.83
CA ALA A 15 -21.08 -30.65 4.21
C ALA A 15 -20.29 -31.83 3.60
N CYS A 16 -20.46 -32.10 2.30
CA CYS A 16 -19.39 -32.68 1.46
C CYS A 16 -19.50 -32.06 0.06
N ALA A 17 -19.40 -30.74 -0.03
CA ALA A 17 -18.69 -30.20 -1.18
C ALA A 17 -17.28 -30.76 -1.05
N ASP A 18 -16.80 -31.45 -2.09
CA ASP A 18 -15.38 -31.78 -2.18
C ASP A 18 -14.64 -30.45 -1.96
N ARG A 19 -14.07 -30.35 -0.76
CA ARG A 19 -13.17 -29.28 -0.36
C ARG A 19 -12.10 -29.18 -1.44
N GLU A 20 -11.61 -27.96 -1.63
CA GLU A 20 -10.34 -27.58 -2.28
C GLU A 20 -9.42 -28.76 -2.54
N PRO A 21 -8.71 -28.86 -3.69
CA PRO A 21 -7.81 -29.98 -3.93
C PRO A 21 -6.93 -30.13 -2.70
N ALA A 22 -7.22 -31.17 -1.90
CA ALA A 22 -6.61 -31.29 -0.59
C ALA A 22 -5.10 -31.26 -0.84
N PRO A 23 -4.32 -30.46 -0.08
CA PRO A 23 -2.88 -30.54 -0.21
C PRO A 23 -2.54 -32.03 -0.15
N SER A 24 -1.77 -32.49 -1.13
CA SER A 24 -1.38 -33.89 -1.22
C SER A 24 -1.05 -34.36 0.19
N PRO A 25 -1.52 -35.53 0.67
CA PRO A 25 -1.31 -36.02 2.05
C PRO A 25 0.18 -36.21 2.44
N HIS A 26 1.07 -35.71 1.60
CA HIS A 26 2.52 -35.65 1.71
C HIS A 26 3.06 -34.26 2.07
N ARG A 27 2.26 -33.19 2.03
CA ARG A 27 2.66 -31.81 2.37
C ARG A 27 1.71 -31.21 3.41
N ILE A 28 2.27 -30.61 4.45
CA ILE A 28 1.50 -29.97 5.53
C ILE A 28 2.13 -28.61 5.82
N ARG A 29 1.37 -27.54 5.63
CA ARG A 29 1.71 -26.20 6.14
C ARG A 29 1.10 -26.06 7.52
N LEU A 30 1.92 -25.88 8.54
CA LEU A 30 1.45 -25.95 9.92
C LEU A 30 0.53 -24.78 10.28
N PHE A 31 0.72 -23.62 9.64
CA PHE A 31 -0.14 -22.47 9.90
C PHE A 31 -1.58 -22.65 9.40
N ASP A 32 -1.83 -23.59 8.48
CA ASP A 32 -3.20 -23.97 8.09
C ASP A 32 -3.90 -24.81 9.18
N LEU A 33 -3.15 -25.29 10.18
CA LEU A 33 -3.67 -26.07 11.30
C LEU A 33 -3.87 -25.22 12.57
N MET A 34 -3.76 -23.89 12.47
CA MET A 34 -3.81 -22.99 13.62
C MET A 34 -5.13 -23.07 14.41
N ASP A 35 -6.25 -23.37 13.77
CA ASP A 35 -7.55 -23.61 14.43
C ASP A 35 -7.52 -24.77 15.43
N SER A 36 -6.61 -25.72 15.21
CA SER A 36 -6.39 -26.89 16.06
C SER A 36 -5.14 -26.78 16.93
N ALA A 37 -4.35 -25.73 16.75
CA ALA A 37 -3.12 -25.52 17.48
C ALA A 37 -3.39 -24.99 18.90
N THR A 38 -2.48 -25.26 19.82
CA THR A 38 -2.50 -24.69 21.17
C THR A 38 -1.22 -23.91 21.41
N LEU A 39 -1.34 -22.66 21.88
CA LEU A 39 -0.22 -21.88 22.36
C LEU A 39 -0.29 -21.74 23.88
N GLU A 40 0.69 -22.31 24.57
CA GLU A 40 0.92 -22.08 25.99
C GLU A 40 1.97 -20.98 26.15
N THR A 41 1.59 -19.84 26.72
CA THR A 41 2.50 -18.73 27.02
C THR A 41 2.77 -18.62 28.52
N PRO A 42 3.82 -17.90 28.97
CA PRO A 42 4.02 -17.62 30.38
C PRO A 42 2.78 -16.97 30.98
N SER A 43 2.40 -17.40 32.19
CA SER A 43 1.29 -16.79 32.94
C SER A 43 1.57 -15.30 33.14
N ARG A 44 0.63 -14.42 32.75
CA ARG A 44 0.69 -12.97 33.04
C ARG A 44 0.94 -12.82 34.54
N PRO A 45 2.10 -12.31 34.98
CA PRO A 45 2.26 -11.99 36.39
C PRO A 45 1.23 -10.93 36.76
N ASP A 46 0.65 -11.02 37.95
CA ASP A 46 -0.04 -9.88 38.59
C ASP A 46 1.03 -8.80 38.85
N ALA A 47 1.34 -8.01 37.82
CA ALA A 47 2.27 -6.92 37.95
C ALA A 47 1.60 -5.84 38.82
N PRO A 48 2.28 -5.32 39.86
CA PRO A 48 1.78 -4.14 40.55
C PRO A 48 1.63 -3.00 39.53
N PRO A 49 0.61 -2.14 39.66
CA PRO A 49 0.41 -1.04 38.72
C PRO A 49 1.70 -0.23 38.61
N ALA A 50 2.18 -0.05 37.39
CA ALA A 50 3.34 0.78 37.12
C ALA A 50 3.06 2.17 37.67
N THR A 51 4.01 2.74 38.42
CA THR A 51 3.86 4.08 38.99
C THR A 51 3.88 5.09 37.84
N GLU A 52 2.70 5.59 37.45
CA GLU A 52 2.56 6.64 36.44
C GLU A 52 3.30 7.89 36.94
N THR A 53 4.28 8.36 36.16
CA THR A 53 4.95 9.64 36.42
C THR A 53 4.44 10.63 35.40
N VAL A 54 3.77 11.68 35.88
CA VAL A 54 3.31 12.79 35.05
C VAL A 54 4.32 13.92 35.16
N VAL A 55 4.96 14.26 34.04
CA VAL A 55 5.72 15.50 33.93
C VAL A 55 4.77 16.54 33.35
N LEU A 56 4.34 17.48 34.20
CA LEU A 56 3.60 18.66 33.78
C LEU A 56 4.61 19.72 33.36
N ALA A 57 4.51 20.19 32.11
CA ALA A 57 5.24 21.36 31.68
C ALA A 57 4.50 22.61 32.16
N ASP A 58 4.80 23.05 33.38
CA ASP A 58 4.36 24.37 33.84
C ASP A 58 5.33 25.42 33.27
N PHE A 59 4.88 26.07 32.19
CA PHE A 59 5.62 27.15 31.54
C PHE A 59 5.70 28.43 32.40
N GLU A 60 4.89 28.57 33.46
CA GLU A 60 4.94 29.68 34.41
C GLU A 60 5.97 29.43 35.53
N ASP A 61 6.03 28.21 36.08
CA ASP A 61 6.92 27.84 37.20
C ASP A 61 8.34 27.44 36.77
N ARG A 62 8.63 27.41 35.45
CA ARG A 62 9.95 27.07 34.86
C ARG A 62 10.50 25.70 35.32
N THR A 63 9.64 24.78 35.75
CA THR A 63 10.01 23.43 36.23
C THR A 63 9.99 22.40 35.11
N ILE A 64 10.68 22.74 34.03
CA ILE A 64 11.00 21.82 32.94
C ILE A 64 12.52 21.74 32.89
N GLY A 65 13.09 20.58 32.57
CA GLY A 65 14.52 20.48 32.26
C GLY A 65 14.94 21.47 31.17
N ARG A 66 16.25 21.53 30.87
CA ARG A 66 16.83 22.42 29.84
C ARG A 66 15.95 22.42 28.56
N MET A 67 15.53 23.60 28.12
CA MET A 67 14.75 23.82 26.90
C MET A 67 15.58 24.66 25.94
N TRP A 68 15.64 24.26 24.67
CA TRP A 68 16.43 24.92 23.63
C TRP A 68 15.52 25.51 22.55
N MET A 69 15.85 26.70 22.04
CA MET A 69 15.20 27.25 20.85
C MET A 69 16.13 27.04 19.65
N VAL A 70 15.64 26.37 18.62
CA VAL A 70 16.43 26.13 17.40
C VAL A 70 16.04 27.18 16.38
N VAL A 71 17.01 28.04 16.06
CA VAL A 71 17.02 28.95 14.92
C VAL A 71 17.65 28.18 13.76
N ASP A 72 17.18 28.36 12.52
CA ASP A 72 17.79 27.72 11.34
C ASP A 72 19.21 28.27 11.02
N GLU A 73 19.76 29.17 11.86
CA GLU A 73 21.18 29.52 11.92
C GLU A 73 21.89 29.01 13.19
N PRO A 74 23.17 28.63 13.11
CA PRO A 74 23.86 27.93 14.19
C PRO A 74 24.17 28.86 15.37
N GLY A 75 23.74 28.48 16.58
CA GLY A 75 24.46 28.83 17.81
C GLY A 75 23.88 29.92 18.72
N SER A 76 22.58 30.23 18.71
CA SER A 76 21.97 31.13 19.69
C SER A 76 21.44 30.38 20.92
N GLU A 77 22.32 30.19 21.93
CA GLU A 77 21.87 29.97 23.32
C GLU A 77 21.01 31.16 23.77
N VAL A 78 19.87 30.89 24.43
CA VAL A 78 19.27 31.86 25.35
C VAL A 78 19.04 31.17 26.69
N VAL A 79 20.15 31.00 27.42
CA VAL A 79 20.16 30.60 28.83
C VAL A 79 20.82 31.76 29.58
N ASP A 80 20.12 32.35 30.56
CA ASP A 80 20.82 33.14 31.56
C ASP A 80 21.56 32.20 32.53
N ASP A 81 22.68 32.64 33.11
CA ASP A 81 23.59 31.84 33.93
C ASP A 81 22.94 31.17 35.16
N ASP A 82 21.66 31.43 35.45
CA ASP A 82 20.90 30.88 36.58
C ASP A 82 19.91 29.77 36.17
N GLY A 83 19.97 29.27 34.92
CA GLY A 83 19.11 28.19 34.44
C GLY A 83 17.66 28.63 34.22
N ARG A 84 17.46 29.90 33.86
CA ARG A 84 16.16 30.55 33.76
C ARG A 84 15.94 31.04 32.33
N LEU A 85 14.76 30.71 31.77
CA LEU A 85 14.34 31.10 30.42
C LEU A 85 14.48 32.62 30.19
N GLY A 86 15.43 32.99 29.33
CA GLY A 86 15.53 34.33 28.76
C GLY A 86 14.65 34.38 27.52
N ILE A 87 13.62 35.22 27.56
CA ILE A 87 12.73 35.39 26.43
C ILE A 87 13.18 36.65 25.69
N GLY A 88 13.64 36.52 24.44
CA GLY A 88 14.00 37.68 23.60
C GLY A 88 12.79 38.58 23.34
N ASP A 89 13.02 39.85 22.98
CA ASP A 89 12.02 40.93 22.87
C ASP A 89 10.82 40.67 21.93
N GLY A 90 10.74 39.51 21.28
CA GLY A 90 9.57 39.02 20.53
C GLY A 90 8.62 38.09 21.29
N ALA A 91 9.00 37.61 22.48
CA ALA A 91 8.16 36.74 23.29
C ALA A 91 7.85 37.42 24.64
N GLY A 92 6.70 38.06 24.68
CA GLY A 92 6.16 38.67 25.88
C GLY A 92 5.36 37.65 26.67
N GLY A 93 5.85 37.27 27.85
CA GLY A 93 5.06 36.63 28.88
C GLY A 93 3.99 37.60 29.40
N MET A 94 2.76 37.43 28.95
CA MET A 94 1.57 37.87 29.68
C MET A 94 0.56 36.70 29.72
N GLY A 95 0.73 35.82 30.71
CA GLY A 95 -0.23 34.79 31.14
C GLY A 95 -0.30 33.52 30.28
N ALA A 96 0.19 32.39 30.83
CA ALA A 96 -0.10 31.00 30.49
C ALA A 96 0.17 30.45 29.05
N GLY A 97 1.44 30.34 28.60
CA GLY A 97 1.79 29.49 27.43
C GLY A 97 3.13 29.82 26.73
N LEU A 98 3.73 28.84 26.04
CA LEU A 98 4.95 28.98 25.21
C LEU A 98 4.60 29.52 23.81
N ALA A 99 5.29 30.56 23.34
CA ALA A 99 5.10 31.11 21.99
C ALA A 99 6.30 30.80 21.08
N VAL A 100 6.05 30.24 19.90
CA VAL A 100 7.02 29.93 18.85
C VAL A 100 6.59 30.69 17.60
N GLY A 101 7.40 31.65 17.14
CA GLY A 101 7.11 32.47 15.97
C GLY A 101 8.18 32.33 14.88
N PRO A 102 7.97 32.95 13.71
CA PRO A 102 8.95 33.02 12.64
C PRO A 102 10.05 34.00 13.06
N LEU A 103 11.30 33.63 12.77
CA LEU A 103 12.46 34.44 13.10
C LEU A 103 12.66 35.56 12.06
N ALA A 104 12.25 35.30 10.82
CA ALA A 104 12.11 36.25 9.71
C ALA A 104 10.92 35.85 8.81
N PRO A 105 10.44 36.74 7.91
CA PRO A 105 9.44 36.35 6.90
C PRO A 105 9.97 35.20 6.03
N GLY A 106 9.27 34.07 6.02
CA GLY A 106 9.67 32.87 5.26
C GLY A 106 10.44 31.81 6.07
N GLU A 107 10.53 31.91 7.40
CA GLU A 107 11.28 30.96 8.24
C GLU A 107 10.38 30.21 9.23
N ALA A 108 10.61 28.90 9.36
CA ALA A 108 10.01 28.05 10.38
C ALA A 108 10.74 28.18 11.73
N GLY A 109 10.05 27.91 12.84
CA GLY A 109 10.62 27.94 14.19
C GLY A 109 10.36 26.65 14.96
N ALA A 110 11.21 26.30 15.92
CA ALA A 110 10.97 25.18 16.83
C ALA A 110 11.53 25.41 18.24
N ALA A 111 10.76 25.01 19.25
CA ALA A 111 11.22 24.85 20.62
C ALA A 111 11.43 23.36 20.92
N VAL A 112 12.57 23.02 21.50
CA VAL A 112 13.03 21.65 21.73
C VAL A 112 13.11 21.34 23.22
N LEU A 113 12.44 20.27 23.65
CA LEU A 113 12.51 19.74 25.00
C LEU A 113 13.13 18.35 24.98
N LEU A 114 14.12 18.10 25.85
CA LEU A 114 14.65 16.76 26.07
C LEU A 114 14.06 16.16 27.34
N VAL A 115 13.46 14.98 27.20
CA VAL A 115 12.84 14.22 28.30
C VAL A 115 13.63 12.92 28.47
N PRO A 116 14.22 12.65 29.66
CA PRO A 116 14.85 11.37 29.93
C PRO A 116 13.89 10.21 29.69
N ALA A 117 14.39 9.16 29.05
CA ALA A 117 13.62 7.97 28.74
C ALA A 117 14.31 6.71 29.27
N HIS A 118 13.50 5.66 29.48
CA HIS A 118 13.95 4.46 30.16
C HIS A 118 13.47 3.19 29.43
N GLY A 119 14.06 2.90 28.27
CA GLY A 119 13.73 1.71 27.49
C GLY A 119 12.25 1.65 27.11
N PHE A 120 11.67 0.44 27.05
CA PHE A 120 10.25 0.25 26.69
C PHE A 120 9.29 0.83 27.74
N ALA A 121 8.67 1.96 27.42
CA ALA A 121 7.61 2.57 28.19
C ALA A 121 6.59 3.26 27.29
N ARG A 122 5.34 3.35 27.74
CA ARG A 122 4.30 4.12 27.07
C ARG A 122 4.42 5.59 27.44
N TYR A 123 4.45 6.44 26.42
CA TYR A 123 4.40 7.89 26.55
C TYR A 123 3.11 8.43 25.97
N ASP A 124 2.35 9.17 26.78
CA ASP A 124 1.19 9.93 26.34
C ASP A 124 1.52 11.42 26.45
N ILE A 125 1.64 12.07 25.30
CA ILE A 125 1.97 13.49 25.20
C ILE A 125 0.71 14.23 24.74
N THR A 126 0.26 15.20 25.51
CA THR A 126 -0.92 16.02 25.18
C THR A 126 -0.62 17.48 25.37
N GLY A 127 -1.25 18.35 24.58
CA GLY A 127 -1.21 19.79 24.83
C GLY A 127 -2.26 20.55 24.03
N ARG A 128 -2.31 21.85 24.27
CA ARG A 128 -3.10 22.82 23.51
C ARG A 128 -2.20 23.64 22.61
N VAL A 129 -2.67 23.96 21.42
CA VAL A 129 -1.96 24.78 20.44
C VAL A 129 -2.88 25.83 19.84
N ARG A 130 -2.39 27.04 19.60
CA ARG A 130 -3.15 28.11 18.95
C ARG A 130 -2.26 28.90 18.01
N LEU A 131 -2.75 29.23 16.83
CA LEU A 131 -2.05 30.11 15.90
C LEU A 131 -2.62 31.53 15.99
N ASP A 132 -1.82 32.47 16.47
CA ASP A 132 -2.17 33.89 16.51
C ASP A 132 -1.70 34.57 15.22
N HIS A 133 -2.47 35.56 14.75
CA HIS A 133 -2.15 36.41 13.57
C HIS A 133 -2.01 35.67 12.23
N ASN A 134 -2.78 34.60 12.00
CA ASN A 134 -2.80 33.91 10.70
C ASN A 134 -3.59 34.72 9.64
N GLY A 135 -2.88 35.25 8.64
CA GLY A 135 -3.46 36.00 7.52
C GLY A 135 -3.79 35.16 6.28
N GLN A 136 -3.41 33.87 6.25
CA GLN A 136 -3.60 32.98 5.10
C GLN A 136 -4.48 31.76 5.43
N GLN A 137 -5.02 31.17 4.37
CA GLN A 137 -5.85 29.97 4.41
C GLN A 137 -5.02 28.75 4.86
N ASP A 138 -5.41 28.18 5.98
CA ASP A 138 -4.75 27.06 6.67
C ASP A 138 -4.61 25.80 5.78
N SER A 139 -3.39 25.41 5.42
CA SER A 139 -3.05 24.24 4.60
C SER A 139 -2.61 23.05 5.46
N ALA A 140 -2.54 21.84 4.90
CA ALA A 140 -2.11 20.65 5.67
C ALA A 140 -0.68 20.78 6.23
N SER A 141 0.21 21.50 5.54
CA SER A 141 1.59 21.75 5.99
C SER A 141 1.69 22.72 7.19
N THR A 142 0.69 23.58 7.42
CA THR A 142 0.62 24.49 8.58
C THR A 142 0.06 23.82 9.85
N ARG A 143 -0.30 22.53 9.78
CA ARG A 143 -0.95 21.81 10.90
C ARG A 143 0.00 21.05 11.85
N GLU A 144 1.27 20.79 11.50
CA GLU A 144 2.22 20.04 12.35
C GLU A 144 2.60 20.88 13.59
N ALA A 145 2.11 20.47 14.77
CA ALA A 145 2.33 21.19 16.03
C ALA A 145 3.47 20.57 16.88
N LEU A 146 3.60 19.25 16.86
CA LEU A 146 4.58 18.50 17.63
C LEU A 146 5.27 17.46 16.74
N ARG A 147 6.60 17.37 16.89
CA ARG A 147 7.42 16.28 16.40
C ARG A 147 8.15 15.62 17.57
N VAL A 148 8.17 14.29 17.58
CA VAL A 148 8.89 13.49 18.59
C VAL A 148 10.02 12.74 17.91
N LEU A 149 11.19 12.68 18.56
CA LEU A 149 12.35 11.90 18.15
C LEU A 149 12.88 11.08 19.34
N GLU A 150 13.31 9.85 19.07
CA GLU A 150 13.92 8.97 20.07
C GLU A 150 15.44 8.94 19.88
N HIS A 151 16.20 9.15 20.95
CA HIS A 151 17.67 9.12 20.94
C HIS A 151 18.21 7.95 21.76
N ARG A 152 19.27 7.33 21.25
CA ARG A 152 20.04 6.31 21.96
C ARG A 152 20.92 6.96 23.03
N GLY A 153 20.66 6.65 24.30
CA GLY A 153 21.41 7.19 25.44
C GLY A 153 20.96 8.58 25.92
N GLU A 154 21.71 9.17 26.86
CA GLU A 154 21.44 10.51 27.40
C GLU A 154 21.96 11.59 26.45
N VAL A 155 21.08 12.50 26.02
CA VAL A 155 21.45 13.68 25.24
C VAL A 155 21.49 14.89 26.14
N GLU A 156 22.67 15.49 26.32
CA GLU A 156 22.87 16.67 27.17
C GLU A 156 22.73 18.02 26.42
N ASP A 157 22.89 18.03 25.09
CA ASP A 157 22.83 19.20 24.20
C ASP A 157 22.31 18.84 22.79
N PRO A 158 21.21 19.44 22.29
CA PRO A 158 20.69 19.26 20.93
C PRO A 158 21.66 19.69 19.82
N GLY A 159 22.57 20.64 20.10
CA GLY A 159 23.58 21.09 19.14
C GLY A 159 24.54 19.96 18.71
N SER A 160 24.82 19.01 19.62
CA SER A 160 25.64 17.83 19.35
C SER A 160 24.98 16.79 18.44
N VAL A 161 23.65 16.86 18.29
CA VAL A 161 22.82 15.92 17.52
C VAL A 161 22.71 16.33 16.04
N GLN A 162 23.00 17.60 15.69
CA GLN A 162 22.82 18.16 14.33
C GLN A 162 23.53 17.41 13.19
N SER A 163 24.59 16.63 13.46
CA SER A 163 25.24 15.81 12.41
C SER A 163 24.39 14.63 11.92
N PHE A 164 23.37 14.21 12.69
CA PHE A 164 22.50 13.08 12.39
C PHE A 164 21.07 13.49 11.92
N ILE A 165 20.71 14.77 12.12
CA ILE A 165 19.37 15.37 11.91
C ILE A 165 18.83 15.26 10.48
N ARG A 166 19.67 15.01 9.48
CA ARG A 166 19.22 14.93 8.06
C ARG A 166 18.76 13.53 7.63
N SER A 167 18.86 12.51 8.48
CA SER A 167 18.76 11.11 8.05
C SER A 167 17.59 10.29 8.61
N LEU A 168 16.87 10.77 9.64
CA LEU A 168 15.74 10.04 10.21
C LEU A 168 14.42 10.79 10.00
N ALA A 169 13.43 10.09 9.45
CA ALA A 169 12.04 10.55 9.44
C ALA A 169 11.54 10.65 10.90
N PRO A 170 10.72 11.67 11.24
CA PRO A 170 10.18 11.81 12.58
C PRO A 170 9.37 10.58 12.98
N THR A 171 9.51 10.11 14.23
CA THR A 171 8.79 8.92 14.70
C THR A 171 7.29 9.21 14.86
N HIS A 172 6.92 10.44 15.23
CA HIS A 172 5.53 10.88 15.29
C HIS A 172 5.36 12.34 14.85
N ARG A 173 4.32 12.61 14.04
CA ARG A 173 3.83 13.95 13.69
C ARG A 173 2.41 14.10 14.21
N VAL A 174 2.11 15.22 14.86
CA VAL A 174 0.76 15.49 15.38
C VAL A 174 0.20 16.76 14.79
N SER A 175 -0.90 16.61 14.06
CA SER A 175 -1.67 17.74 13.53
C SER A 175 -2.66 18.25 14.57
N ARG A 176 -2.89 19.57 14.58
CA ARG A 176 -3.89 20.21 15.45
C ARG A 176 -5.32 19.74 15.11
N GLN A 177 -6.13 19.43 16.12
CA GLN A 177 -7.56 19.13 15.96
C GLN A 177 -8.40 20.36 16.32
N SER A 178 -9.25 20.80 15.38
CA SER A 178 -10.11 21.98 15.48
C SER A 178 -10.96 21.97 16.75
N ASP A 179 -10.86 23.05 17.55
CA ASP A 179 -11.76 23.29 18.69
C ASP A 179 -12.38 24.71 18.61
N PRO A 180 -13.72 24.83 18.72
CA PRO A 180 -14.43 26.11 18.68
C PRO A 180 -14.06 27.11 19.80
N SER A 181 -13.25 26.72 20.78
CA SER A 181 -12.71 27.57 21.84
C SER A 181 -11.61 28.54 21.39
N GLY A 182 -11.08 28.37 20.17
CA GLY A 182 -9.94 29.12 19.64
C GLY A 182 -8.57 28.58 20.09
N TRP A 183 -8.52 27.45 20.78
CA TRP A 183 -7.32 26.64 21.04
C TRP A 183 -7.55 25.25 20.50
N ASP A 184 -6.67 24.73 19.64
CA ASP A 184 -6.71 23.34 19.20
C ASP A 184 -6.02 22.42 20.20
N ARG A 185 -6.28 21.12 20.12
CA ARG A 185 -5.58 20.10 20.91
C ARG A 185 -4.67 19.25 20.03
N PHE A 186 -3.57 18.80 20.60
CA PHE A 186 -2.74 17.74 20.04
C PHE A 186 -2.51 16.65 21.10
N SER A 187 -2.49 15.41 20.66
CA SER A 187 -2.20 14.25 21.48
C SER A 187 -1.47 13.19 20.67
N VAL A 188 -0.47 12.56 21.27
CA VAL A 188 0.20 11.38 20.73
C VAL A 188 0.47 10.39 21.84
N SER A 189 0.21 9.12 21.55
CA SER A 189 0.49 8.00 22.43
C SER A 189 1.37 7.01 21.68
N PHE A 190 2.52 6.65 22.23
CA PHE A 190 3.45 5.70 21.62
C PHE A 190 4.25 4.94 22.68
N VAL A 191 4.97 3.91 22.25
CA VAL A 191 5.88 3.13 23.10
C VAL A 191 7.29 3.34 22.59
N THR A 192 8.23 3.63 23.49
CA THR A 192 9.65 3.82 23.17
C THR A 192 10.38 2.50 22.92
N ARG A 193 11.50 2.55 22.19
CA ARG A 193 12.39 1.41 21.95
C ARG A 193 13.22 1.04 23.19
N SER A 194 13.79 -0.17 23.20
CA SER A 194 14.68 -0.66 24.26
C SER A 194 15.87 0.24 24.57
N GLU A 195 16.46 0.83 23.53
CA GLU A 195 17.68 1.62 23.58
C GLU A 195 17.43 3.11 23.77
N THR A 196 16.15 3.53 23.80
CA THR A 196 15.77 4.93 23.94
C THR A 196 16.13 5.42 25.34
N GLY A 197 17.07 6.37 25.39
CA GLY A 197 17.53 7.01 26.61
C GLY A 197 17.06 8.45 26.75
N THR A 198 16.69 9.11 25.65
CA THR A 198 16.14 10.47 25.66
C THR A 198 15.09 10.64 24.56
N LEU A 199 13.98 11.30 24.88
CA LEU A 199 13.00 11.80 23.93
C LEU A 199 13.25 13.28 23.64
N GLU A 200 13.26 13.64 22.36
CA GLU A 200 13.30 15.04 21.91
C GLU A 200 11.92 15.45 21.38
N LEU A 201 11.31 16.45 22.02
CA LEU A 201 10.01 17.01 21.66
C LEU A 201 10.22 18.36 20.98
N GLN A 202 9.93 18.45 19.69
CA GLN A 202 10.00 19.69 18.92
C GLN A 202 8.60 20.29 18.76
N LEU A 203 8.33 21.40 19.46
CA LEU A 203 7.12 22.20 19.33
C LEU A 203 7.32 23.22 18.19
N ARG A 204 6.56 23.11 17.12
CA ARG A 204 6.89 23.75 15.84
C ARG A 204 5.97 24.92 15.47
N HIS A 205 6.55 25.92 14.84
CA HIS A 205 5.89 26.93 14.04
C HIS A 205 6.30 26.71 12.58
N GLN A 206 5.32 26.55 11.70
CA GLN A 206 5.56 26.35 10.26
C GLN A 206 5.45 27.69 9.54
N ASP A 207 6.27 27.89 8.52
CA ASP A 207 6.21 29.08 7.68
C ASP A 207 4.85 29.16 6.97
N ASP A 208 4.17 30.29 7.16
CA ASP A 208 2.92 30.63 6.47
C ASP A 208 3.06 31.85 5.54
N GLY A 209 4.30 32.31 5.32
CA GLY A 209 4.65 33.46 4.48
C GLY A 209 4.21 34.82 5.04
N SER A 210 3.53 34.88 6.20
CA SER A 210 3.02 36.13 6.78
C SER A 210 4.09 36.92 7.53
N GLY A 211 5.09 36.24 8.10
CA GLY A 211 6.12 36.81 8.97
C GLY A 211 5.60 37.44 10.26
N GLN A 212 4.31 37.26 10.59
CA GLN A 212 3.64 37.86 11.75
C GLN A 212 2.90 36.83 12.61
N SER A 213 2.71 35.61 12.10
CA SER A 213 2.02 34.56 12.83
C SER A 213 2.86 34.02 13.99
N VAL A 214 2.20 33.51 15.02
CA VAL A 214 2.88 32.91 16.18
C VAL A 214 2.09 31.69 16.64
N THR A 215 2.76 30.56 16.78
CA THR A 215 2.18 29.34 17.37
C THR A 215 2.36 29.34 18.88
N ARG A 216 1.28 29.34 19.63
CA ARG A 216 1.26 29.21 21.08
C ARG A 216 0.96 27.79 21.52
N PHE A 217 1.64 27.31 22.55
CA PHE A 217 1.49 26.02 23.17
C PHE A 217 1.16 26.18 24.65
N ASP A 218 0.25 25.35 25.17
CA ASP A 218 -0.19 25.39 26.57
C ASP A 218 -0.59 23.98 27.04
N ASP A 219 -0.72 23.77 28.36
CA ASP A 219 -1.07 22.47 28.99
C ASP A 219 -0.26 21.25 28.49
N LEU A 220 1.02 21.43 28.15
CA LEU A 220 1.84 20.30 27.71
C LEU A 220 2.03 19.32 28.86
N THR A 221 1.56 18.09 28.65
CA THR A 221 1.67 16.99 29.61
C THR A 221 2.42 15.85 28.93
N VAL A 222 3.44 15.33 29.59
CA VAL A 222 4.13 14.10 29.19
C VAL A 222 3.90 13.07 30.29
N ARG A 223 3.10 12.04 30.00
CA ARG A 223 2.86 10.93 30.91
C ARG A 223 3.74 9.77 30.51
N HIS A 224 4.41 9.18 31.48
CA HIS A 224 5.23 8.00 31.30
C HIS A 224 4.67 6.85 32.13
N THR A 225 4.42 5.73 31.46
CA THR A 225 3.93 4.49 32.05
C THR A 225 4.85 3.33 31.65
N PRO A 226 5.66 2.79 32.58
CA PRO A 226 6.43 1.57 32.32
C PRO A 226 5.54 0.43 31.84
N LEU A 227 6.00 -0.33 30.84
CA LEU A 227 5.25 -1.48 30.35
C LEU A 227 5.44 -2.69 31.25
N THR A 228 4.37 -3.47 31.46
CA THR A 228 4.52 -4.84 31.96
C THR A 228 5.07 -5.74 30.85
N GLU A 229 5.60 -6.93 31.20
CA GLU A 229 6.02 -7.94 30.21
C GLU A 229 4.86 -8.31 29.25
N ALA A 230 3.63 -8.34 29.75
CA ALA A 230 2.44 -8.57 28.94
C ALA A 230 2.14 -7.39 27.99
N ASP A 231 2.24 -6.14 28.47
CA ASP A 231 2.02 -4.96 27.63
C ASP A 231 3.07 -4.84 26.52
N LEU A 232 4.32 -5.22 26.82
CA LEU A 232 5.41 -5.27 25.85
C LEU A 232 5.12 -6.28 24.74
N TRP A 233 4.68 -7.50 25.07
CA TRP A 233 4.35 -8.49 24.05
C TRP A 233 3.11 -8.10 23.24
N ASP A 234 2.11 -7.49 23.87
CA ASP A 234 0.95 -6.95 23.16
C ASP A 234 1.37 -5.81 22.22
N HIS A 235 2.30 -4.96 22.66
CA HIS A 235 2.88 -3.90 21.83
C HIS A 235 3.67 -4.46 20.64
N LEU A 236 4.60 -5.41 20.85
CA LEU A 236 5.37 -6.03 19.77
C LEU A 236 4.47 -6.76 18.76
N ARG A 237 3.43 -7.45 19.23
CA ARG A 237 2.42 -8.05 18.34
C ARG A 237 1.67 -7.00 17.53
N GLY A 238 1.31 -5.87 18.13
CA GLY A 238 0.67 -4.76 17.43
C GLY A 238 1.60 -4.09 16.40
N LEU A 239 2.87 -3.87 16.77
CA LEU A 239 3.88 -3.26 15.90
C LEU A 239 4.13 -4.12 14.64
N HIS A 240 4.14 -5.44 14.82
CA HIS A 240 4.31 -6.42 13.76
C HIS A 240 2.98 -7.03 13.32
N ALA A 241 1.84 -6.38 13.51
CA ALA A 241 0.57 -7.00 13.14
C ALA A 241 0.46 -7.22 11.62
N ALA A 242 -0.07 -8.38 11.21
CA ALA A 242 -0.40 -8.62 9.80
C ALA A 242 -1.48 -7.64 9.31
N ARG A 243 -1.40 -7.26 8.04
CA ARG A 243 -2.29 -6.26 7.41
C ARG A 243 -3.45 -6.84 6.62
N ASP A 244 -3.68 -8.15 6.70
CA ASP A 244 -4.65 -8.93 5.92
C ASP A 244 -6.09 -8.91 6.48
N GLY A 245 -6.40 -7.99 7.41
CA GLY A 245 -7.73 -7.85 7.99
C GLY A 245 -8.18 -9.00 8.91
N GLU A 246 -7.41 -10.09 9.01
CA GLU A 246 -7.75 -11.31 9.75
C GLU A 246 -7.32 -11.29 11.25
N GLN A 247 -6.86 -10.14 11.76
CA GLN A 247 -6.28 -9.98 13.11
C GLN A 247 -7.14 -10.55 14.25
N VAL A 248 -8.47 -10.57 14.11
CA VAL A 248 -9.39 -11.10 15.13
C VAL A 248 -9.39 -12.63 15.16
N SER A 249 -9.16 -13.28 14.02
CA SER A 249 -9.22 -14.74 13.87
C SER A 249 -7.88 -15.44 14.15
N THR A 250 -6.76 -14.75 13.93
CA THR A 250 -5.41 -15.30 14.16
C THR A 250 -4.55 -14.37 15.04
N PRO A 251 -4.88 -14.19 16.34
CA PRO A 251 -4.26 -13.18 17.22
C PRO A 251 -2.78 -13.45 17.56
N TRP A 252 -2.23 -14.57 17.08
CA TRP A 252 -0.84 -15.01 17.27
C TRP A 252 0.05 -14.68 16.07
N ARG A 253 -0.53 -14.30 14.93
CA ARG A 253 0.18 -14.05 13.67
C ARG A 253 0.74 -12.63 13.64
N ILE A 254 2.02 -12.53 13.33
CA ILE A 254 2.74 -11.28 13.10
C ILE A 254 3.44 -11.32 11.73
N ARG A 255 3.74 -10.14 11.20
CA ARG A 255 4.66 -9.90 10.10
C ARG A 255 6.02 -9.50 10.65
N ALA A 256 6.86 -10.50 10.91
CA ALA A 256 8.18 -10.29 11.48
C ALA A 256 9.17 -9.83 10.41
N LEU A 257 9.92 -8.78 10.71
CA LEU A 257 10.87 -8.15 9.81
C LEU A 257 12.27 -8.28 10.38
N LEU A 258 13.12 -9.09 9.74
CA LEU A 258 14.49 -9.32 10.18
C LEU A 258 15.49 -8.94 9.06
N PRO A 259 16.67 -8.43 9.42
CA PRO A 259 17.76 -8.23 8.46
C PRO A 259 18.19 -9.53 7.80
N ARG A 260 18.66 -9.44 6.55
CA ARG A 260 19.37 -10.56 5.91
C ARG A 260 20.87 -10.37 6.05
N ALA A 261 21.56 -11.36 6.63
CA ALA A 261 23.00 -11.28 6.87
C ALA A 261 23.76 -11.01 5.56
N GLY A 262 24.57 -9.94 5.54
CA GLY A 262 25.44 -9.59 4.42
C GLY A 262 24.82 -8.75 3.30
N ILE A 263 23.54 -8.35 3.40
CA ILE A 263 22.84 -7.52 2.40
C ILE A 263 22.13 -6.35 3.11
N ARG A 264 22.02 -5.18 2.48
CA ARG A 264 21.23 -4.04 2.99
C ARG A 264 19.73 -4.18 2.70
N ALA A 265 19.20 -5.39 2.82
CA ALA A 265 17.80 -5.72 2.57
C ALA A 265 17.17 -6.38 3.79
N GLU A 266 15.88 -6.19 3.93
CA GLU A 266 15.08 -6.80 5.00
C GLU A 266 14.24 -7.93 4.42
N GLU A 267 13.94 -8.93 5.26
CA GLU A 267 13.07 -10.04 4.91
C GLU A 267 11.90 -10.10 5.89
N ALA A 268 10.70 -9.83 5.36
CA ALA A 268 9.46 -10.00 6.09
C ALA A 268 8.96 -11.45 5.93
N ARG A 269 8.50 -12.05 7.03
CA ARG A 269 7.82 -13.35 7.01
C ARG A 269 6.59 -13.33 7.89
N ASP A 270 5.61 -14.15 7.48
CA ASP A 270 4.53 -14.53 8.35
C ASP A 270 5.09 -15.42 9.47
N ALA A 271 4.82 -15.02 10.70
CA ALA A 271 5.39 -15.66 11.86
C ALA A 271 4.47 -15.66 13.08
N VAL A 272 4.83 -16.47 14.07
CA VAL A 272 4.25 -16.45 15.42
C VAL A 272 5.32 -16.00 16.40
N LEU A 273 4.98 -15.06 17.28
CA LEU A 273 5.83 -14.63 18.39
C LEU A 273 5.71 -15.62 19.56
N LEU A 274 6.84 -16.16 20.01
CA LEU A 274 6.96 -17.19 21.06
C LEU A 274 7.88 -16.71 22.20
N PRO A 275 7.38 -15.91 23.16
CA PRO A 275 8.16 -15.46 24.31
C PRO A 275 8.60 -16.62 25.21
N PRO A 276 9.88 -16.73 25.63
CA PRO A 276 10.30 -17.79 26.53
C PRO A 276 9.66 -17.70 27.94
N PRO A 277 9.23 -18.83 28.54
CA PRO A 277 8.97 -20.12 27.90
C PRO A 277 7.58 -20.14 27.22
N SER A 278 7.51 -20.45 25.93
CA SER A 278 6.25 -20.73 25.23
C SER A 278 6.28 -22.10 24.55
N THR A 279 5.11 -22.73 24.41
CA THR A 279 4.96 -23.98 23.67
C THR A 279 3.82 -23.84 22.65
N LEU A 280 4.16 -23.90 21.36
CA LEU A 280 3.20 -23.96 20.26
C LEU A 280 3.08 -25.41 19.79
N SER A 281 1.88 -25.98 19.82
CA SER A 281 1.65 -27.39 19.51
C SER A 281 0.60 -27.60 18.43
N PHE A 282 0.87 -28.54 17.52
CA PHE A 282 0.02 -28.88 16.38
C PHE A 282 -0.35 -30.37 16.42
N PRO A 283 -1.63 -30.73 16.57
CA PRO A 283 -2.09 -32.10 16.37
C PRO A 283 -2.13 -32.43 14.87
N LEU A 284 -1.43 -33.48 14.46
CA LEU A 284 -1.35 -33.85 13.04
C LEU A 284 -1.00 -35.33 12.83
N THR A 285 -1.19 -35.79 11.59
CA THR A 285 -0.70 -37.08 11.12
C THR A 285 0.46 -36.84 10.16
N LEU A 286 1.63 -37.40 10.48
CA LEU A 286 2.84 -37.23 9.67
C LEU A 286 2.74 -38.00 8.35
N PRO A 287 3.31 -37.46 7.24
CA PRO A 287 3.40 -38.21 6.00
C PRO A 287 4.10 -39.56 6.18
N PRO A 288 3.76 -40.59 5.39
CA PRO A 288 4.35 -41.93 5.53
C PRO A 288 5.88 -41.91 5.43
N ALA A 289 6.58 -42.73 6.23
CA ALA A 289 8.05 -42.77 6.24
C ALA A 289 8.70 -42.96 4.85
N LYS A 290 8.01 -43.62 3.89
CA LYS A 290 8.46 -43.78 2.51
C LYS A 290 8.65 -42.46 1.74
N THR A 291 8.03 -41.35 2.18
CA THR A 291 8.22 -40.03 1.57
C THR A 291 9.40 -39.28 2.16
N ALA A 292 10.08 -39.86 3.16
CA ALA A 292 11.15 -39.23 3.94
C ALA A 292 10.78 -37.81 4.41
N PRO A 293 9.72 -37.65 5.22
CA PRO A 293 9.19 -36.33 5.57
C PRO A 293 10.26 -35.45 6.25
N ARG A 294 10.35 -34.20 5.81
CA ARG A 294 11.23 -33.15 6.33
C ARG A 294 10.38 -32.03 6.92
N LEU A 295 10.66 -31.61 8.14
CA LEU A 295 10.13 -30.37 8.70
C LEU A 295 11.08 -29.24 8.34
N ARG A 296 10.58 -28.23 7.61
CA ARG A 296 11.27 -26.99 7.27
C ARG A 296 10.60 -25.83 7.96
N PHE A 297 11.38 -24.95 8.55
CA PHE A 297 10.86 -23.72 9.14
C PHE A 297 11.95 -22.67 9.24
N HIS A 298 11.51 -21.43 9.48
CA HIS A 298 12.39 -20.31 9.72
C HIS A 298 12.21 -19.83 11.14
N CYS A 299 13.27 -19.30 11.73
CA CYS A 299 13.18 -18.73 13.07
C CYS A 299 14.23 -17.65 13.29
N GLY A 300 14.00 -16.81 14.27
CA GLY A 300 14.92 -15.72 14.62
C GLY A 300 14.38 -14.93 15.80
N MET A 301 14.95 -13.75 16.04
CA MET A 301 14.51 -12.83 17.10
C MET A 301 14.19 -11.47 16.48
N LEU A 302 13.24 -10.74 17.06
CA LEU A 302 12.92 -9.40 16.59
C LEU A 302 14.12 -8.45 16.76
N PRO A 303 14.28 -7.42 15.90
CA PRO A 303 15.41 -6.49 15.98
C PRO A 303 15.58 -5.82 17.35
N ASP A 304 14.49 -5.62 18.10
CA ASP A 304 14.49 -5.09 19.46
C ASP A 304 15.34 -5.93 20.44
N ALA A 305 15.55 -7.22 20.15
CA ALA A 305 16.39 -8.10 20.96
C ALA A 305 17.90 -7.93 20.69
N PHE A 306 18.31 -7.31 19.58
CA PHE A 306 19.71 -7.31 19.13
C PHE A 306 20.63 -6.49 20.02
N GLU A 307 20.07 -5.50 20.71
CA GLU A 307 20.78 -4.54 21.55
C GLU A 307 20.26 -4.55 23.01
N ALA A 308 19.32 -5.44 23.33
CA ALA A 308 18.73 -5.59 24.66
C ALA A 308 19.65 -6.31 25.67
N PRO A 309 19.49 -6.11 27.01
CA PRO A 309 20.25 -6.83 28.03
C PRO A 309 19.75 -8.28 28.23
N GLY A 310 20.55 -9.31 27.87
CA GLY A 310 20.22 -10.74 28.08
C GLY A 310 21.16 -11.66 27.27
N ASP A 311 20.92 -12.98 27.25
CA ASP A 311 21.93 -13.96 26.76
C ASP A 311 21.42 -15.00 25.72
N GLY A 312 20.33 -14.70 24.99
CA GLY A 312 19.88 -15.44 23.81
C GLY A 312 18.76 -16.47 24.07
N ALA A 313 18.24 -17.07 22.99
CA ALA A 313 17.08 -17.95 23.03
C ALA A 313 17.32 -19.31 22.34
N ARG A 314 16.49 -20.29 22.67
CA ARG A 314 16.50 -21.65 22.07
C ARG A 314 15.10 -22.06 21.64
N ILE A 315 14.98 -22.61 20.44
CA ILE A 315 13.81 -23.38 20.00
C ILE A 315 14.12 -24.86 20.10
N VAL A 316 13.23 -25.63 20.71
CA VAL A 316 13.26 -27.10 20.67
C VAL A 316 12.03 -27.64 19.99
N VAL A 317 12.23 -28.49 18.98
CA VAL A 317 11.15 -29.18 18.26
C VAL A 317 11.00 -30.58 18.82
N ARG A 318 9.78 -30.93 19.23
CA ARG A 318 9.45 -32.25 19.77
C ARG A 318 8.24 -32.85 19.09
N PHE A 319 8.19 -34.18 19.04
CA PHE A 319 7.02 -34.93 18.56
C PHE A 319 6.59 -35.95 19.60
N ARG A 320 5.29 -36.03 19.87
CA ARG A 320 4.68 -37.03 20.76
C ARG A 320 3.64 -37.82 19.99
N PRO A 321 3.91 -39.09 19.63
CA PRO A 321 2.91 -39.98 19.05
C PRO A 321 1.76 -40.22 20.03
N ASP A 322 0.56 -40.52 19.53
CA ASP A 322 -0.57 -40.90 20.36
C ASP A 322 -0.24 -42.17 21.18
N GLY A 323 -0.27 -42.05 22.51
CA GLY A 323 0.11 -43.14 23.43
C GLY A 323 1.61 -43.45 23.48
N GLY A 324 2.46 -42.62 22.85
CA GLY A 324 3.91 -42.72 22.87
C GLY A 324 4.59 -41.73 23.82
N GLU A 325 5.92 -41.84 23.90
CA GLU A 325 6.76 -40.88 24.63
C GLU A 325 7.08 -39.65 23.77
N LEU A 326 7.28 -38.51 24.42
CA LEU A 326 7.71 -37.27 23.78
C LEU A 326 9.19 -37.40 23.38
N THR A 327 9.50 -37.22 22.10
CA THR A 327 10.87 -37.27 21.57
C THR A 327 11.31 -35.93 21.02
N GLU A 328 12.55 -35.53 21.31
CA GLU A 328 13.17 -34.36 20.67
C GLU A 328 13.59 -34.70 19.25
N VAL A 329 13.13 -33.89 18.29
CA VAL A 329 13.43 -34.03 16.87
C VAL A 329 14.64 -33.17 16.50
N GLY A 330 14.76 -31.99 17.11
CA GLY A 330 15.89 -31.09 16.91
C GLY A 330 15.77 -29.82 17.76
N ALA A 331 16.82 -29.02 17.77
CA ALA A 331 16.86 -27.75 18.46
C ALA A 331 17.79 -26.76 17.75
N VAL A 332 17.52 -25.47 17.94
CA VAL A 332 18.34 -24.37 17.40
C VAL A 332 18.50 -23.31 18.50
N ASP A 333 19.72 -22.83 18.66
CA ASP A 333 20.11 -21.79 19.60
C ASP A 333 20.42 -20.49 18.81
N PHE A 334 20.07 -19.33 19.36
CA PHE A 334 20.30 -18.02 18.77
C PHE A 334 20.87 -17.05 19.82
N ASP A 335 21.91 -16.33 19.46
CA ASP A 335 22.45 -15.23 20.26
C ASP A 335 22.76 -14.03 19.36
N PRO A 336 21.74 -13.28 18.91
CA PRO A 336 21.94 -12.13 18.03
C PRO A 336 22.75 -11.00 18.68
N LYS A 337 22.96 -11.03 20.00
CA LYS A 337 23.72 -10.03 20.74
C LYS A 337 25.23 -10.26 20.56
N GLN A 338 25.68 -11.52 20.70
CA GLN A 338 27.10 -11.89 20.54
C GLN A 338 27.45 -12.35 19.13
N ASN A 339 26.47 -12.75 18.32
CA ASN A 339 26.68 -13.31 16.99
C ASN A 339 25.78 -12.62 15.96
N GLU A 340 26.38 -11.73 15.18
CA GLU A 340 25.68 -10.98 14.11
C GLU A 340 25.01 -11.91 13.08
N LYS A 341 25.47 -13.15 12.91
CA LYS A 341 24.83 -14.11 11.99
C LYS A 341 23.43 -14.54 12.44
N ASP A 342 23.13 -14.39 13.73
CA ASP A 342 21.84 -14.73 14.32
C ASP A 342 20.86 -13.56 14.24
N ARG A 343 21.28 -12.38 13.75
CA ARG A 343 20.46 -11.18 13.54
C ARG A 343 19.57 -11.25 12.28
N GLY A 344 19.22 -12.46 11.85
CA GLY A 344 18.43 -12.72 10.64
C GLY A 344 17.72 -14.06 10.69
N TRP A 345 16.88 -14.34 9.69
CA TRP A 345 16.16 -15.61 9.60
C TRP A 345 17.11 -16.80 9.47
N GLN A 346 16.99 -17.74 10.41
CA GLN A 346 17.68 -19.02 10.35
C GLN A 346 16.77 -20.07 9.72
N SER A 347 17.25 -20.71 8.66
CA SER A 347 16.56 -21.82 8.00
C SER A 347 16.90 -23.13 8.70
N VAL A 348 15.87 -23.90 9.06
CA VAL A 348 16.02 -25.16 9.78
C VAL A 348 15.32 -26.28 9.03
N GLU A 349 16.02 -27.39 8.82
CA GLU A 349 15.45 -28.62 8.25
C GLU A 349 15.69 -29.80 9.22
N LEU A 350 14.62 -30.49 9.61
CA LEU A 350 14.66 -31.65 10.50
C LEU A 350 14.06 -32.89 9.84
N ASP A 351 14.67 -34.05 10.10
CA ASP A 351 14.20 -35.35 9.59
C ASP A 351 13.07 -35.91 10.47
N LEU A 352 11.89 -36.12 9.89
CA LEU A 352 10.74 -36.73 10.57
C LEU A 352 10.52 -38.20 10.19
N THR A 353 11.43 -38.82 9.42
CA THR A 353 11.24 -40.17 8.86
C THR A 353 11.00 -41.22 9.94
N ALA A 354 11.66 -41.11 11.11
CA ALA A 354 11.48 -42.04 12.23
C ALA A 354 10.04 -42.05 12.79
N HIS A 355 9.28 -40.98 12.56
CA HIS A 355 7.91 -40.80 13.00
C HIS A 355 6.89 -40.84 11.84
N GLY A 356 7.35 -41.09 10.61
CA GLY A 356 6.50 -41.01 9.41
C GLY A 356 5.29 -41.95 9.47
N GLY A 357 4.10 -41.42 9.21
CA GLY A 357 2.82 -42.14 9.27
C GLY A 357 2.19 -42.21 10.66
N GLN A 358 2.82 -41.67 11.70
CA GLN A 358 2.27 -41.61 13.06
C GLN A 358 1.36 -40.39 13.24
N THR A 359 0.28 -40.56 14.01
CA THR A 359 -0.55 -39.45 14.51
C THR A 359 -0.07 -39.04 15.89
N GLY A 360 -0.01 -37.74 16.15
CA GLY A 360 0.48 -37.20 17.41
C GLY A 360 0.49 -35.68 17.44
N VAL A 361 1.30 -35.12 18.34
CA VAL A 361 1.47 -33.68 18.52
C VAL A 361 2.91 -33.28 18.22
N LEU A 362 3.09 -32.33 17.29
CA LEU A 362 4.37 -31.68 17.01
C LEU A 362 4.40 -30.34 17.75
N SER A 363 5.45 -30.08 18.51
CA SER A 363 5.56 -28.90 19.38
C SER A 363 6.86 -28.13 19.14
N PHE A 364 6.75 -26.79 19.14
CA PHE A 364 7.86 -25.85 19.17
C PHE A 364 7.91 -25.20 20.55
N GLU A 365 8.98 -25.44 21.29
CA GLU A 365 9.19 -24.89 22.62
C GLU A 365 10.26 -23.80 22.59
N SER A 366 9.90 -22.56 22.91
CA SER A 366 10.87 -21.49 23.15
C SER A 366 11.37 -21.53 24.59
N ARG A 367 12.67 -21.35 24.78
CA ARG A 367 13.35 -21.36 26.07
C ARG A 367 14.45 -20.31 26.07
N ASP A 368 14.80 -19.81 27.25
CA ASP A 368 16.04 -19.06 27.43
C ASP A 368 17.25 -19.95 27.11
N ALA A 369 18.31 -19.41 26.52
CA ALA A 369 19.51 -20.16 26.19
C ALA A 369 20.17 -20.78 27.44
N PRO A 370 20.85 -21.95 27.34
CA PRO A 370 21.47 -22.58 28.49
C PRO A 370 22.51 -21.67 29.18
N GLY A 371 22.23 -21.32 30.45
CA GLY A 371 23.12 -20.47 31.26
C GLY A 371 22.81 -18.98 31.22
N SER A 372 21.72 -18.57 30.57
CA SER A 372 21.29 -17.18 30.48
C SER A 372 20.43 -16.72 31.66
N SER A 373 20.35 -15.40 31.84
CA SER A 373 19.36 -14.71 32.67
C SER A 373 18.08 -14.40 31.88
N LYS A 374 16.91 -14.42 32.55
CA LYS A 374 15.62 -14.17 31.91
C LYS A 374 15.54 -12.73 31.38
N ASP A 375 15.32 -12.57 30.08
CA ASP A 375 15.08 -11.28 29.41
C ASP A 375 13.72 -11.31 28.66
N PRO A 376 12.77 -10.41 28.95
CA PRO A 376 11.47 -10.38 28.27
C PRO A 376 11.55 -10.07 26.76
N LEU A 377 12.71 -9.61 26.27
CA LEU A 377 12.99 -9.36 24.84
C LEU A 377 13.61 -10.56 24.12
N ASP A 378 13.87 -11.69 24.80
CA ASP A 378 14.34 -12.91 24.15
C ASP A 378 13.23 -13.65 23.34
N ALA A 379 12.19 -12.92 22.92
CA ALA A 379 11.05 -13.44 22.18
C ALA A 379 11.48 -13.94 20.80
N VAL A 380 11.17 -15.21 20.54
CA VAL A 380 11.53 -15.87 19.28
C VAL A 380 10.37 -15.75 18.29
N VAL A 381 10.69 -15.52 17.02
CA VAL A 381 9.72 -15.60 15.94
C VAL A 381 9.87 -16.92 15.19
N LEU A 382 8.76 -17.59 14.92
CA LEU A 382 8.69 -18.83 14.13
C LEU A 382 7.99 -18.54 12.81
N GLY A 383 8.70 -18.63 11.69
CA GLY A 383 8.19 -18.43 10.34
C GLY A 383 7.66 -19.72 9.70
N THR A 384 6.52 -19.61 9.03
CA THR A 384 5.65 -20.67 8.47
C THR A 384 6.27 -22.07 8.34
N PRO A 385 6.14 -22.94 9.35
CA PRO A 385 6.67 -24.30 9.29
C PRO A 385 5.91 -25.17 8.28
N ARG A 386 6.65 -26.02 7.57
CA ARG A 386 6.13 -26.94 6.55
C ARG A 386 6.71 -28.33 6.72
N ILE A 387 5.89 -29.36 6.54
CA ILE A 387 6.33 -30.75 6.43
C ILE A 387 6.21 -31.13 4.96
N GLU A 388 7.31 -31.57 4.37
CA GLU A 388 7.43 -31.83 2.94
C GLU A 388 8.08 -33.19 2.67
N PRO A 389 7.90 -33.77 1.47
CA PRO A 389 8.70 -34.93 1.05
C PRO A 389 10.19 -34.57 0.98
N GLY A 390 11.07 -35.48 1.41
CA GLY A 390 12.52 -35.27 1.32
C GLY A 390 13.07 -35.29 -0.11
N SER A 391 12.26 -35.70 -1.09
CA SER A 391 12.61 -35.67 -2.52
C SER A 391 11.35 -35.77 -3.40
N GLY A 392 11.48 -35.42 -4.68
CA GLY A 392 10.41 -35.51 -5.67
C GLY A 392 9.85 -34.14 -6.08
N ALA A 393 9.60 -33.96 -7.37
CA ALA A 393 8.99 -32.74 -7.88
C ALA A 393 7.49 -32.69 -7.54
N PRO A 394 6.91 -31.51 -7.31
CA PRO A 394 5.46 -31.36 -7.28
C PRO A 394 4.82 -31.69 -8.63
N ASP A 395 3.60 -32.22 -8.58
CA ASP A 395 2.77 -32.44 -9.78
C ASP A 395 2.21 -31.13 -10.34
N ALA A 396 2.11 -30.09 -9.51
CA ALA A 396 1.66 -28.76 -9.90
C ALA A 396 2.79 -27.91 -10.49
N LEU A 397 2.44 -26.97 -11.38
CA LEU A 397 3.38 -26.02 -11.97
C LEU A 397 3.79 -24.95 -10.96
N ASN A 398 5.04 -24.52 -11.03
CA ASN A 398 5.54 -23.31 -10.37
C ASN A 398 5.10 -22.06 -11.16
N VAL A 399 5.13 -20.91 -10.51
CA VAL A 399 4.89 -19.59 -11.13
C VAL A 399 6.06 -18.66 -10.84
N LEU A 400 6.76 -18.23 -11.88
CA LEU A 400 7.69 -17.12 -11.84
C LEU A 400 6.99 -15.89 -12.44
N LEU A 401 6.65 -14.92 -11.60
CA LEU A 401 6.12 -13.62 -11.99
C LEU A 401 7.26 -12.60 -11.97
N ILE A 402 7.66 -12.12 -13.14
CA ILE A 402 8.69 -11.10 -13.32
C ILE A 402 8.00 -9.75 -13.54
N GLY A 403 8.08 -8.88 -12.55
CA GLY A 403 7.65 -7.48 -12.66
C GLY A 403 8.83 -6.61 -13.07
N VAL A 404 8.68 -5.73 -14.06
CA VAL A 404 9.74 -4.80 -14.48
C VAL A 404 9.24 -3.37 -14.36
N ASP A 405 9.91 -2.55 -13.57
CA ASP A 405 9.55 -1.15 -13.33
C ASP A 405 9.87 -0.29 -14.57
N THR A 406 8.94 0.56 -14.98
CA THR A 406 9.05 1.53 -16.09
C THR A 406 9.32 1.00 -17.51
N LEU A 407 9.32 -0.31 -17.75
CA LEU A 407 9.65 -0.88 -19.07
C LEU A 407 8.54 -0.62 -20.12
N ARG A 408 8.87 0.13 -21.18
CA ARG A 408 7.95 0.44 -22.29
C ARG A 408 7.85 -0.68 -23.33
N ALA A 409 6.65 -0.96 -23.82
CA ALA A 409 6.43 -1.97 -24.86
C ALA A 409 7.16 -1.65 -26.18
N ASP A 410 7.23 -0.37 -26.57
CA ASP A 410 7.85 0.09 -27.81
C ASP A 410 9.38 0.01 -27.81
N ARG A 411 9.99 -0.36 -26.68
CA ARG A 411 11.45 -0.55 -26.52
C ARG A 411 11.87 -2.01 -26.36
N VAL A 412 10.94 -2.97 -26.53
CA VAL A 412 11.18 -4.40 -26.38
C VAL A 412 11.34 -5.07 -27.75
N SER A 413 12.52 -5.63 -28.04
CA SER A 413 12.80 -6.33 -29.31
C SER A 413 11.85 -7.52 -29.55
N ALA A 414 11.42 -8.20 -28.49
CA ALA A 414 10.43 -9.29 -28.57
C ALA A 414 9.04 -8.85 -29.06
N LEU A 415 8.74 -7.54 -28.98
CA LEU A 415 7.51 -6.92 -29.44
C LEU A 415 7.68 -6.15 -30.76
N GLY A 416 8.89 -6.15 -31.34
CA GLY A 416 9.16 -5.57 -32.66
C GLY A 416 10.04 -4.32 -32.65
N TYR A 417 10.64 -3.93 -31.52
CA TYR A 417 11.64 -2.86 -31.49
C TYR A 417 12.88 -3.25 -32.31
N GLU A 418 13.41 -2.30 -33.09
CA GLU A 418 14.47 -2.58 -34.07
C GLU A 418 15.84 -2.89 -33.45
N ARG A 419 16.09 -2.38 -32.23
CA ARG A 419 17.35 -2.62 -31.50
C ARG A 419 17.24 -3.91 -30.67
N PRO A 420 18.33 -4.67 -30.51
CA PRO A 420 18.32 -5.94 -29.78
C PRO A 420 18.37 -5.73 -28.26
N THR A 421 17.38 -5.04 -27.70
CA THR A 421 17.31 -4.72 -26.27
C THR A 421 16.92 -5.92 -25.40
N THR A 422 16.19 -6.91 -25.93
CA THR A 422 15.58 -7.97 -25.10
C THR A 422 15.70 -9.41 -25.65
N PRO A 423 16.91 -9.91 -25.94
CA PRO A 423 17.10 -11.26 -26.48
C PRO A 423 16.60 -12.40 -25.55
N GLN A 424 16.60 -12.22 -24.23
CA GLN A 424 16.07 -13.22 -23.29
C GLN A 424 14.54 -13.18 -23.24
N LEU A 425 13.92 -12.01 -23.36
CA LEU A 425 12.46 -11.92 -23.48
C LEU A 425 11.97 -12.54 -24.80
N GLU A 426 12.75 -12.48 -25.87
CA GLU A 426 12.46 -13.23 -27.09
C GLU A 426 12.41 -14.74 -26.85
N ARG A 427 13.21 -15.29 -25.92
CA ARG A 427 13.13 -16.70 -25.54
C ARG A 427 11.77 -17.02 -24.92
N ILE A 428 11.29 -16.19 -23.99
CA ILE A 428 9.96 -16.34 -23.38
C ILE A 428 8.87 -16.24 -24.46
N ALA A 429 8.95 -15.22 -25.33
CA ALA A 429 7.96 -14.99 -26.38
C ALA A 429 7.90 -16.10 -27.45
N ARG A 430 9.03 -16.74 -27.77
CA ARG A 430 9.08 -17.84 -28.75
C ARG A 430 8.42 -19.12 -28.20
N GLU A 431 8.55 -19.37 -26.91
CA GLU A 431 7.98 -20.54 -26.23
C GLU A 431 6.61 -20.26 -25.59
N GLY A 432 6.07 -19.05 -25.76
CA GLY A 432 4.83 -18.62 -25.09
C GLY A 432 4.00 -17.67 -25.93
N ILE A 433 3.19 -16.87 -25.23
CA ILE A 433 2.27 -15.87 -25.78
C ILE A 433 2.90 -14.50 -25.61
N ARG A 434 2.87 -13.69 -26.66
CA ARG A 434 3.18 -12.25 -26.60
C ARG A 434 1.92 -11.42 -26.84
N PHE A 435 1.64 -10.51 -25.90
CA PHE A 435 0.52 -9.59 -25.99
C PHE A 435 1.03 -8.24 -26.48
N GLN A 436 0.75 -7.88 -27.74
CA GLN A 436 1.33 -6.69 -28.37
C GLN A 436 0.75 -5.38 -27.82
N LYS A 437 -0.47 -5.43 -27.28
CA LYS A 437 -1.28 -4.26 -26.94
C LYS A 437 -1.71 -4.26 -25.46
N ALA A 438 -0.82 -4.70 -24.56
CA ALA A 438 -1.10 -4.76 -23.12
C ALA A 438 -1.00 -3.37 -22.46
N ARG A 439 -1.99 -2.99 -21.65
CA ARG A 439 -1.97 -1.74 -20.88
C ARG A 439 -1.96 -1.96 -19.38
N SER A 440 -1.14 -1.17 -18.71
CA SER A 440 -1.20 -1.00 -17.26
C SER A 440 -2.50 -0.31 -16.82
N GLN A 441 -2.94 -0.60 -15.60
CA GLN A 441 -4.09 0.04 -14.99
C GLN A 441 -3.73 1.35 -14.25
N ALA A 442 -2.44 1.63 -14.06
CA ALA A 442 -1.97 2.88 -13.47
C ALA A 442 -0.58 3.28 -14.00
N PRO A 443 -0.24 4.59 -14.06
CA PRO A 443 1.01 5.05 -14.68
C PRO A 443 2.21 5.09 -13.71
N TRP A 444 2.12 4.44 -12.55
CA TRP A 444 3.17 4.42 -11.54
C TRP A 444 3.08 3.17 -10.63
N THR A 445 4.20 2.87 -9.97
CA THR A 445 4.50 1.56 -9.38
C THR A 445 3.46 1.00 -8.41
N LEU A 446 3.16 1.73 -7.32
CA LEU A 446 2.33 1.22 -6.22
C LEU A 446 0.94 0.72 -6.68
N PRO A 447 0.10 1.55 -7.31
CA PRO A 447 -1.22 1.10 -7.75
C PRO A 447 -1.16 0.13 -8.93
N SER A 448 -0.15 0.21 -9.79
CA SER A 448 -0.05 -0.72 -10.91
C SER A 448 0.24 -2.15 -10.44
N PHE A 449 1.22 -2.34 -9.56
CA PHE A 449 1.49 -3.67 -9.01
C PHE A 449 0.38 -4.16 -8.08
N ALA A 450 -0.28 -3.27 -7.33
CA ALA A 450 -1.49 -3.62 -6.61
C ALA A 450 -2.57 -4.17 -7.56
N SER A 451 -2.77 -3.54 -8.73
CA SER A 451 -3.70 -4.03 -9.75
C SER A 451 -3.28 -5.40 -10.30
N ILE A 452 -2.00 -5.58 -10.64
CA ILE A 452 -1.46 -6.87 -11.15
C ILE A 452 -1.65 -8.00 -10.14
N LEU A 453 -1.40 -7.74 -8.85
CA LEU A 453 -1.43 -8.75 -7.79
C LEU A 453 -2.85 -9.05 -7.26
N THR A 454 -3.84 -8.21 -7.58
CA THR A 454 -5.22 -8.36 -7.07
C THR A 454 -6.27 -8.53 -8.17
N SER A 455 -5.91 -8.29 -9.43
CA SER A 455 -6.85 -8.23 -10.58
C SER A 455 -7.95 -7.17 -10.41
N LEU A 456 -7.67 -6.11 -9.64
CA LEU A 456 -8.58 -5.01 -9.37
C LEU A 456 -8.09 -3.70 -9.99
N TYR A 457 -9.01 -2.78 -10.28
CA TYR A 457 -8.65 -1.41 -10.62
C TYR A 457 -8.16 -0.63 -9.38
N PRO A 458 -7.34 0.40 -9.54
CA PRO A 458 -6.84 1.23 -8.43
C PRO A 458 -7.89 1.73 -7.43
N SER A 459 -9.02 2.18 -7.93
CA SER A 459 -10.19 2.65 -7.19
C SER A 459 -10.85 1.55 -6.36
N ALA A 460 -10.68 0.27 -6.72
CA ALA A 460 -11.21 -0.86 -5.98
C ALA A 460 -10.26 -1.36 -4.88
N HIS A 461 -8.96 -1.48 -5.16
CA HIS A 461 -7.99 -2.01 -4.18
C HIS A 461 -7.42 -0.95 -3.23
N GLY A 462 -7.50 0.34 -3.57
CA GLY A 462 -7.13 1.45 -2.68
C GLY A 462 -5.67 1.88 -2.64
N ALA A 463 -4.73 1.02 -3.01
CA ALA A 463 -3.33 1.43 -3.13
C ALA A 463 -3.12 2.67 -4.01
N GLY A 464 -2.28 3.59 -3.53
CA GLY A 464 -1.95 4.83 -4.22
C GLY A 464 -2.88 6.00 -3.96
N ARG A 465 -4.00 5.84 -3.22
CA ARG A 465 -4.82 6.99 -2.78
C ARG A 465 -4.05 7.84 -1.77
N GLY A 466 -4.28 9.14 -1.77
CA GLY A 466 -3.67 10.12 -0.85
C GLY A 466 -3.00 11.27 -1.59
N GLY A 467 -2.10 11.99 -0.90
CA GLY A 467 -1.36 13.12 -1.45
C GLY A 467 -0.13 13.46 -0.61
N HIS A 468 0.76 14.30 -1.15
CA HIS A 468 1.90 14.89 -0.41
C HIS A 468 2.87 13.91 0.29
N GLY A 469 3.01 12.68 -0.23
CA GLY A 469 3.94 11.68 0.29
C GLY A 469 3.34 10.71 1.32
N GLU A 470 2.03 10.78 1.57
CA GLU A 470 1.28 9.87 2.43
C GLU A 470 0.28 9.07 1.60
N TRP A 471 0.78 8.00 0.97
CA TRP A 471 -0.03 7.08 0.16
C TRP A 471 -0.61 5.94 1.01
N THR A 472 -1.82 5.53 0.68
CA THR A 472 -2.45 4.31 1.20
C THR A 472 -1.96 3.07 0.45
N GLY A 473 -1.95 1.93 1.15
CA GLY A 473 -1.69 0.62 0.57
C GLY A 473 -2.97 -0.04 0.05
N ILE A 474 -2.90 -1.33 -0.27
CA ILE A 474 -4.13 -2.09 -0.58
C ILE A 474 -5.04 -2.15 0.65
N ASP A 475 -6.35 -2.10 0.41
CA ASP A 475 -7.36 -2.27 1.45
C ASP A 475 -7.20 -3.69 2.06
N PRO A 476 -7.08 -3.85 3.40
CA PRO A 476 -6.75 -5.11 4.07
C PRO A 476 -7.56 -6.35 3.67
N GLY A 477 -8.83 -6.17 3.26
CA GLY A 477 -9.69 -7.27 2.82
C GLY A 477 -9.48 -7.69 1.36
N THR A 478 -8.56 -7.07 0.64
CA THR A 478 -8.28 -7.36 -0.78
C THR A 478 -7.45 -8.62 -0.89
N THR A 479 -7.97 -9.65 -1.56
CA THR A 479 -7.22 -10.91 -1.76
C THR A 479 -6.18 -10.77 -2.87
N SER A 480 -4.93 -11.16 -2.60
CA SER A 480 -3.82 -11.16 -3.55
C SER A 480 -3.61 -12.52 -4.25
N LEU A 481 -2.83 -12.53 -5.34
CA LEU A 481 -2.35 -13.74 -6.01
C LEU A 481 -1.58 -14.65 -5.05
N ALA A 482 -0.73 -14.06 -4.21
CA ALA A 482 0.04 -14.83 -3.24
C ALA A 482 -0.88 -15.53 -2.23
N GLU A 483 -1.95 -14.88 -1.76
CA GLU A 483 -2.89 -15.52 -0.84
C GLU A 483 -3.63 -16.69 -1.49
N LEU A 484 -4.10 -16.53 -2.74
CA LEU A 484 -4.79 -17.61 -3.45
C LEU A 484 -3.86 -18.81 -3.68
N LEU A 485 -2.60 -18.57 -4.06
CA LEU A 485 -1.64 -19.65 -4.26
C LEU A 485 -1.22 -20.28 -2.93
N ALA A 486 -1.04 -19.49 -1.87
CA ALA A 486 -0.76 -20.01 -0.53
C ALA A 486 -1.88 -20.94 -0.05
N ARG A 487 -3.16 -20.55 -0.23
CA ARG A 487 -4.34 -21.40 0.06
C ARG A 487 -4.37 -22.66 -0.80
N ALA A 488 -3.89 -22.59 -2.05
CA ALA A 488 -3.71 -23.75 -2.91
C ALA A 488 -2.47 -24.61 -2.57
N GLY A 489 -1.78 -24.33 -1.47
CA GLY A 489 -0.64 -25.12 -0.98
C GLY A 489 0.71 -24.76 -1.60
N TYR A 490 0.82 -23.62 -2.28
CA TYR A 490 2.09 -23.11 -2.79
C TYR A 490 2.93 -22.52 -1.67
N GLU A 491 4.24 -22.55 -1.86
CA GLU A 491 5.16 -21.64 -1.18
C GLU A 491 5.19 -20.32 -1.94
N THR A 492 5.07 -19.19 -1.24
CA THR A 492 4.94 -17.88 -1.86
C THR A 492 6.07 -16.97 -1.40
N HIS A 493 6.84 -16.48 -2.36
CA HIS A 493 8.01 -15.65 -2.08
C HIS A 493 8.05 -14.39 -2.96
N GLY A 494 8.40 -13.26 -2.36
CA GLY A 494 8.59 -11.98 -3.04
C GLY A 494 10.04 -11.50 -2.93
N ILE A 495 10.58 -10.96 -4.01
CA ILE A 495 11.85 -10.23 -4.05
C ILE A 495 11.59 -8.93 -4.77
N VAL A 496 11.60 -7.80 -4.04
CA VAL A 496 11.25 -6.49 -4.60
C VAL A 496 12.29 -5.41 -4.31
N ALA A 497 12.69 -4.73 -5.38
CA ALA A 497 13.70 -3.68 -5.33
C ALA A 497 13.14 -2.24 -5.18
N ASN A 498 11.83 -2.09 -4.91
CA ASN A 498 11.16 -0.79 -4.77
C ASN A 498 10.45 -0.66 -3.42
N GLY A 499 10.74 0.41 -2.67
CA GLY A 499 10.08 0.71 -1.39
C GLY A 499 8.57 0.97 -1.50
N LEU A 500 8.08 1.33 -2.69
CA LEU A 500 6.63 1.40 -2.98
C LEU A 500 5.95 0.03 -2.98
N LEU A 501 6.74 -1.06 -3.04
CA LEU A 501 6.25 -2.43 -2.92
C LEU A 501 6.51 -3.03 -1.53
N SER A 502 6.93 -2.23 -0.56
CA SER A 502 7.22 -2.71 0.78
C SER A 502 5.96 -3.15 1.55
N PRO A 503 6.12 -3.93 2.64
CA PRO A 503 5.04 -4.27 3.56
C PRO A 503 4.22 -3.09 4.09
N ARG A 504 4.79 -1.87 4.06
CA ARG A 504 4.08 -0.62 4.39
C ARG A 504 2.83 -0.40 3.54
N TYR A 505 2.72 -1.01 2.37
CA TYR A 505 1.57 -0.87 1.48
C TYR A 505 0.74 -2.15 1.34
N GLY A 506 1.05 -3.20 2.12
CA GLY A 506 0.30 -4.46 2.13
C GLY A 506 0.55 -5.37 0.92
N LEU A 507 1.46 -5.03 -0.01
CA LEU A 507 1.74 -5.86 -1.18
C LEU A 507 2.49 -7.17 -0.87
N ASP A 508 2.96 -7.30 0.36
CA ASP A 508 3.56 -8.52 0.90
C ASP A 508 2.51 -9.52 1.42
N GLN A 509 1.22 -9.14 1.42
CA GLN A 509 0.10 -9.97 1.85
C GLN A 509 0.05 -11.28 1.04
N GLY A 510 0.03 -12.40 1.75
CA GLY A 510 0.01 -13.75 1.19
C GLY A 510 1.38 -14.34 0.86
N PHE A 511 2.46 -13.56 0.90
CA PHE A 511 3.82 -14.05 0.73
C PHE A 511 4.37 -14.58 2.05
N GLU A 512 4.87 -15.81 2.09
CA GLU A 512 5.49 -16.39 3.29
C GLU A 512 6.87 -15.81 3.59
N GLY A 513 7.62 -15.48 2.54
CA GLY A 513 8.84 -14.70 2.61
C GLY A 513 8.80 -13.55 1.62
N TYR A 514 9.26 -12.38 2.05
CA TYR A 514 9.20 -11.17 1.24
C TYR A 514 10.44 -10.34 1.48
N HIS A 515 11.39 -10.44 0.57
CA HIS A 515 12.57 -9.58 0.54
C HIS A 515 12.21 -8.25 -0.10
N PHE A 516 12.54 -7.16 0.58
CA PHE A 516 12.40 -5.84 -0.01
C PHE A 516 13.58 -4.95 0.36
N SER A 517 13.87 -4.02 -0.54
CA SER A 517 14.80 -2.92 -0.27
C SER A 517 14.09 -1.57 -0.35
N TRP A 518 14.43 -0.69 0.60
CA TRP A 518 14.08 0.72 0.52
C TRP A 518 14.99 1.48 -0.46
N ALA A 519 16.18 0.95 -0.72
CA ALA A 519 17.04 1.45 -1.78
C ALA A 519 16.50 0.95 -3.12
N ARG A 520 16.47 1.84 -4.12
CA ARG A 520 16.13 1.44 -5.49
C ARG A 520 17.28 0.59 -6.03
N GLU A 521 17.18 -0.73 -5.87
CA GLU A 521 18.24 -1.69 -6.20
C GLU A 521 18.12 -2.21 -7.63
N SER A 522 19.25 -2.43 -8.29
CA SER A 522 19.27 -2.83 -9.70
C SER A 522 18.91 -4.30 -9.87
N ALA A 523 18.30 -4.64 -11.00
CA ALA A 523 18.04 -6.01 -11.47
C ALA A 523 19.24 -6.94 -11.29
N LYS A 524 20.44 -6.38 -11.55
CA LYS A 524 21.66 -7.17 -11.58
C LYS A 524 22.06 -7.70 -10.21
N ASP A 525 21.68 -6.99 -9.15
CA ASP A 525 22.01 -7.31 -7.77
C ASP A 525 21.10 -8.45 -7.26
N ASP A 526 19.80 -8.37 -7.54
CA ASP A 526 18.80 -9.30 -6.99
C ASP A 526 18.55 -10.57 -7.83
N ALA A 527 19.02 -10.63 -9.08
CA ALA A 527 18.91 -11.84 -9.89
C ALA A 527 19.55 -13.08 -9.24
N SER A 528 20.58 -12.86 -8.42
CA SER A 528 21.23 -13.91 -7.63
C SER A 528 20.28 -14.53 -6.60
N LEU A 529 19.48 -13.70 -5.93
CA LEU A 529 18.49 -14.12 -4.93
C LEU A 529 17.38 -14.96 -5.55
N ALA A 530 16.89 -14.56 -6.73
CA ALA A 530 15.90 -15.33 -7.48
C ALA A 530 16.45 -16.70 -7.91
N ALA A 531 17.71 -16.74 -8.38
CA ALA A 531 18.36 -18.00 -8.74
C ALA A 531 18.60 -18.93 -7.54
N GLU A 532 19.01 -18.38 -6.39
CA GLU A 532 19.15 -19.11 -5.12
C GLU A 532 17.81 -19.69 -4.66
N PHE A 533 16.74 -18.89 -4.73
CA PHE A 533 15.39 -19.35 -4.42
C PHE A 533 15.00 -20.53 -5.31
N ILE A 534 15.17 -20.42 -6.63
CA ILE A 534 14.85 -21.50 -7.56
C ILE A 534 15.64 -22.77 -7.22
N ASP A 535 16.92 -22.66 -6.87
CA ASP A 535 17.74 -23.82 -6.54
C ASP A 535 17.28 -24.54 -5.26
N ALA A 536 16.85 -23.77 -4.26
CA ALA A 536 16.42 -24.27 -2.95
C ALA A 536 15.01 -24.91 -2.95
N HIS A 537 14.08 -24.40 -3.77
CA HIS A 537 12.67 -24.81 -3.73
C HIS A 537 12.33 -25.77 -4.87
N ARG A 538 12.39 -27.08 -4.57
CA ARG A 538 12.24 -28.16 -5.57
C ARG A 538 11.12 -29.15 -5.27
N THR A 539 10.65 -29.18 -4.03
CA THR A 539 9.79 -30.23 -3.46
C THR A 539 8.35 -29.79 -3.24
N THR A 540 8.06 -28.50 -3.41
CA THR A 540 6.75 -27.86 -3.22
C THR A 540 6.55 -26.88 -4.37
N PRO A 541 5.33 -26.76 -4.94
CA PRO A 541 5.11 -25.78 -5.98
C PRO A 541 5.24 -24.38 -5.38
N TRP A 542 5.81 -23.46 -6.13
CA TRP A 542 6.11 -22.13 -5.61
C TRP A 542 5.63 -21.01 -6.53
N LEU A 543 5.30 -19.88 -5.92
CA LEU A 543 5.19 -18.57 -6.54
C LEU A 543 6.44 -17.78 -6.16
N LEU A 544 7.17 -17.30 -7.16
CA LEU A 544 8.19 -16.27 -6.98
C LEU A 544 7.74 -15.02 -7.72
N PHE A 545 7.42 -13.96 -6.97
CA PHE A 545 7.30 -12.62 -7.52
C PHE A 545 8.66 -11.93 -7.44
N TRP A 546 9.31 -11.75 -8.58
CA TRP A 546 10.58 -11.03 -8.68
C TRP A 546 10.35 -9.72 -9.40
N HIS A 547 10.42 -8.62 -8.64
CA HIS A 547 10.33 -7.27 -9.15
C HIS A 547 11.71 -6.70 -9.40
N VAL A 548 11.88 -6.11 -10.58
CA VAL A 548 13.10 -5.47 -11.05
C VAL A 548 12.88 -3.96 -11.18
N MET A 549 13.74 -3.15 -10.56
CA MET A 549 13.69 -1.68 -10.64
C MET A 549 14.08 -1.13 -12.02
N ASP A 550 14.98 -1.80 -12.73
CA ASP A 550 15.52 -1.28 -13.98
C ASP A 550 14.55 -1.57 -15.15
N PRO A 551 14.26 -0.65 -16.08
CA PRO A 551 15.03 0.57 -16.40
C PRO A 551 14.50 1.89 -15.77
N HIS A 552 14.24 1.95 -14.47
CA HIS A 552 13.85 3.19 -13.77
C HIS A 552 15.04 4.13 -13.55
N LEU A 553 14.85 5.44 -13.71
CA LEU A 553 15.86 6.47 -13.36
C LEU A 553 16.39 6.34 -11.90
N PRO A 554 17.69 6.52 -11.66
CA PRO A 554 18.71 7.00 -12.59
C PRO A 554 19.29 5.91 -13.49
N TYR A 555 19.40 6.18 -14.80
CA TYR A 555 19.96 5.20 -15.74
C TYR A 555 21.47 5.08 -15.53
N ALA A 556 21.91 3.90 -15.11
CA ALA A 556 23.30 3.64 -14.77
C ALA A 556 23.66 2.17 -15.00
N THR A 557 24.27 1.89 -16.15
CA THR A 557 24.58 0.54 -16.59
C THR A 557 26.06 0.20 -16.53
N GLU A 558 26.38 -1.09 -16.55
CA GLU A 558 27.77 -1.55 -16.72
C GLU A 558 28.38 -1.05 -18.04
N PRO A 559 29.71 -0.84 -18.10
CA PRO A 559 30.37 -0.30 -19.29
C PRO A 559 30.03 -0.97 -20.61
N SER A 560 29.91 -2.30 -20.61
CA SER A 560 29.58 -3.05 -21.82
C SER A 560 28.23 -2.65 -22.44
N PHE A 561 27.23 -2.30 -21.63
CA PHE A 561 25.91 -1.96 -22.13
C PHE A 561 25.86 -0.52 -22.65
N TRP A 562 26.34 0.47 -21.88
CA TRP A 562 26.30 1.85 -22.40
C TRP A 562 27.24 2.06 -23.59
N GLU A 563 28.38 1.35 -23.67
CA GLU A 563 29.27 1.42 -24.85
C GLU A 563 28.64 0.81 -26.12
N GLU A 564 27.77 -0.19 -25.97
CA GLU A 564 27.05 -0.80 -27.10
C GLU A 564 25.90 0.09 -27.60
N PHE A 565 25.19 0.74 -26.68
CA PHE A 565 23.94 1.43 -27.00
C PHE A 565 24.09 2.94 -27.21
N THR A 566 25.13 3.59 -26.68
CA THR A 566 25.31 5.05 -26.80
C THR A 566 26.36 5.43 -27.84
N ASP A 567 26.28 6.67 -28.34
CA ASP A 567 27.31 7.23 -29.23
C ASP A 567 28.64 7.44 -28.47
N ALA A 568 29.70 6.76 -28.91
CA ALA A 568 31.04 6.87 -28.34
C ALA A 568 31.58 8.31 -28.39
N ASP A 569 31.18 9.08 -29.42
CA ASP A 569 31.57 10.47 -29.63
C ASP A 569 30.58 11.45 -28.98
N TYR A 570 29.66 10.99 -28.13
CA TYR A 570 28.73 11.86 -27.42
C TYR A 570 29.46 12.91 -26.57
N VAL A 571 29.32 14.17 -26.98
CA VAL A 571 29.76 15.35 -26.24
C VAL A 571 28.52 16.16 -25.86
N GLY A 572 28.08 15.96 -24.62
CA GLY A 572 26.92 16.66 -24.05
C GLY A 572 26.93 16.69 -22.53
N ARG A 573 25.79 17.05 -21.94
CA ARG A 573 25.58 17.29 -20.50
C ARG A 573 26.02 16.11 -19.61
N PHE A 574 25.88 14.88 -20.10
CA PHE A 574 26.11 13.66 -19.32
C PHE A 574 27.45 12.96 -19.62
N SER A 575 28.24 13.48 -20.55
CA SER A 575 29.45 12.82 -21.09
C SER A 575 30.48 12.44 -20.02
N ALA A 576 30.62 13.23 -18.96
CA ALA A 576 31.57 12.97 -17.87
C ALA A 576 31.10 11.91 -16.87
N ARG A 577 29.77 11.76 -16.67
CA ARG A 577 29.20 10.84 -15.68
C ARG A 577 28.78 9.50 -16.28
N ARG A 578 28.49 9.48 -17.59
CA ARG A 578 27.93 8.31 -18.30
C ARG A 578 26.70 7.73 -17.59
N SER A 579 25.91 8.60 -16.97
CA SER A 579 24.66 8.28 -16.27
C SER A 579 23.72 9.47 -16.27
N VAL A 580 22.42 9.21 -16.12
CA VAL A 580 21.37 10.23 -16.07
C VAL A 580 20.74 10.24 -14.67
N PRO A 581 21.16 11.16 -13.77
CA PRO A 581 20.57 11.24 -12.45
C PRO A 581 19.16 11.83 -12.54
N THR A 582 18.23 11.35 -11.70
CA THR A 582 16.83 11.80 -11.66
C THR A 582 16.72 13.33 -11.62
N GLN A 583 17.51 14.01 -10.78
CA GLN A 583 17.46 15.48 -10.65
C GLN A 583 17.91 16.23 -11.90
N ALA A 584 18.57 15.59 -12.87
CA ALA A 584 18.97 16.24 -14.10
C ALA A 584 17.81 16.44 -15.09
N LEU A 585 16.70 15.72 -14.89
CA LEU A 585 15.51 15.78 -15.76
C LEU A 585 14.32 16.49 -15.10
N HIS A 586 14.44 16.91 -13.83
CA HIS A 586 13.43 17.69 -13.12
C HIS A 586 13.86 19.15 -12.88
N GLU A 587 12.88 20.04 -12.70
CA GLU A 587 13.12 21.40 -12.22
C GLU A 587 13.44 21.39 -10.70
N PRO A 588 14.44 22.15 -10.21
CA PRO A 588 14.76 22.21 -8.78
C PRO A 588 13.61 22.77 -7.93
N GLY A 589 13.27 22.09 -6.82
CA GLY A 589 12.36 22.61 -5.79
C GLY A 589 10.92 22.09 -5.84
N ARG A 590 10.56 21.24 -6.81
CA ARG A 590 9.22 20.67 -6.98
C ARG A 590 9.15 19.20 -6.53
N ARG A 591 8.02 18.73 -5.96
CA ARG A 591 7.90 17.34 -5.48
C ARG A 591 7.53 16.38 -6.63
N ALA A 592 7.85 15.09 -6.44
CA ALA A 592 7.40 14.04 -7.35
C ALA A 592 5.86 13.98 -7.40
N PHE A 593 5.30 13.52 -8.53
CA PHE A 593 3.86 13.38 -8.77
C PHE A 593 3.02 14.68 -8.89
N GLU A 594 3.61 15.88 -8.84
CA GLU A 594 2.88 17.17 -9.00
C GLU A 594 2.47 17.52 -10.47
N GLY A 595 2.42 16.55 -11.39
CA GLY A 595 2.11 16.73 -12.82
C GLY A 595 3.33 16.91 -13.74
N PRO A 596 3.13 16.88 -15.08
CA PRO A 596 4.22 16.94 -16.05
C PRO A 596 5.00 18.25 -15.91
N THR A 597 6.30 18.16 -15.62
CA THR A 597 7.19 19.33 -15.54
C THR A 597 7.76 19.62 -16.92
N PRO A 598 7.86 20.89 -17.36
CA PRO A 598 8.63 21.22 -18.55
C PRO A 598 10.06 20.70 -18.36
N ALA A 599 10.48 19.83 -19.27
CA ALA A 599 11.82 19.28 -19.24
C ALA A 599 12.86 20.41 -19.28
N PRO A 600 14.01 20.27 -18.62
CA PRO A 600 15.13 21.18 -18.84
C PRO A 600 15.47 21.22 -20.33
N GLU A 601 15.98 22.36 -20.82
CA GLU A 601 16.42 22.49 -22.20
C GLU A 601 17.60 21.53 -22.48
N LEU A 602 17.28 20.33 -22.95
CA LEU A 602 18.24 19.33 -23.40
C LEU A 602 18.49 19.49 -24.89
N SER A 603 19.77 19.48 -25.28
CA SER A 603 20.17 19.45 -26.68
C SER A 603 19.68 18.16 -27.35
N GLY A 604 19.54 18.14 -28.67
CA GLY A 604 19.17 16.91 -29.39
C GLY A 604 20.13 15.74 -29.15
N ALA A 605 21.41 16.02 -28.86
CA ALA A 605 22.38 14.99 -28.48
C ALA A 605 22.11 14.45 -27.07
N ASP A 606 21.78 15.32 -26.12
CA ASP A 606 21.44 14.91 -24.74
C ASP A 606 20.17 14.06 -24.71
N ARG A 607 19.12 14.43 -25.46
CA ARG A 607 17.88 13.65 -25.53
C ARG A 607 18.11 12.24 -26.09
N ARG A 608 18.92 12.12 -27.16
CA ARG A 608 19.31 10.82 -27.71
C ARG A 608 20.10 10.00 -26.70
N PHE A 609 21.07 10.62 -26.02
CA PHE A 609 21.86 9.94 -25.01
C PHE A 609 21.02 9.40 -23.84
N VAL A 610 20.02 10.16 -23.37
CA VAL A 610 19.06 9.69 -22.35
C VAL A 610 18.27 8.48 -22.87
N SER A 611 17.74 8.55 -24.09
CA SER A 611 17.01 7.42 -24.68
C SER A 611 17.90 6.20 -24.93
N ASP A 612 19.16 6.39 -25.29
CA ASP A 612 20.12 5.30 -25.53
C ASP A 612 20.53 4.60 -24.23
N LEU A 613 20.68 5.36 -23.14
CA LEU A 613 20.95 4.77 -21.83
C LEU A 613 19.75 3.99 -21.27
N TYR A 614 18.53 4.45 -21.53
CA TYR A 614 17.33 3.67 -21.21
C TYR A 614 17.33 2.32 -21.95
N ASP A 615 17.60 2.31 -23.26
CA ASP A 615 17.73 1.06 -24.03
C ASP A 615 18.90 0.17 -23.53
N ALA A 616 20.01 0.77 -23.08
CA ALA A 616 21.14 0.05 -22.49
C ALA A 616 20.75 -0.66 -21.18
N GLU A 617 19.93 -0.01 -20.36
CA GLU A 617 19.49 -0.54 -19.07
C GLU A 617 18.46 -1.65 -19.25
N ILE A 618 17.59 -1.55 -20.26
CA ILE A 618 16.74 -2.67 -20.70
C ILE A 618 17.60 -3.89 -21.04
N ALA A 619 18.68 -3.72 -21.80
CA ALA A 619 19.56 -4.82 -22.19
C ALA A 619 20.28 -5.46 -20.99
N GLU A 620 20.67 -4.67 -19.99
CA GLU A 620 21.24 -5.19 -18.74
C GLU A 620 20.21 -5.96 -17.91
N THR A 621 18.98 -5.43 -17.79
CA THR A 621 17.85 -6.10 -17.16
C THR A 621 17.53 -7.43 -17.85
N ASP A 622 17.46 -7.46 -19.17
CA ASP A 622 17.21 -8.67 -19.94
C ASP A 622 18.32 -9.72 -19.70
N ALA A 623 19.58 -9.30 -19.62
CA ALA A 623 20.68 -10.20 -19.27
C ALA A 623 20.56 -10.76 -17.83
N ALA A 624 20.05 -9.96 -16.89
CA ALA A 624 19.75 -10.42 -15.53
C ALA A 624 18.62 -11.45 -15.50
N ILE A 625 17.54 -11.20 -16.27
CA ILE A 625 16.44 -12.15 -16.48
C ILE A 625 16.98 -13.46 -17.06
N GLY A 626 17.89 -13.40 -18.04
CA GLY A 626 18.58 -14.56 -18.60
C GLY A 626 19.19 -15.48 -17.54
N ARG A 627 19.86 -14.91 -16.51
CA ARG A 627 20.47 -15.68 -15.42
C ARG A 627 19.44 -16.46 -14.61
N VAL A 628 18.28 -15.86 -14.33
CA VAL A 628 17.19 -16.49 -13.56
C VAL A 628 16.53 -17.60 -14.37
N LEU A 629 16.26 -17.35 -15.64
CA LEU A 629 15.73 -18.37 -16.55
C LEU A 629 16.72 -19.54 -16.73
N ASP A 630 18.03 -19.27 -16.79
CA ASP A 630 19.05 -20.31 -16.85
C ASP A 630 19.13 -21.12 -15.54
N ALA A 631 18.83 -20.51 -14.39
CA ALA A 631 18.68 -21.24 -13.12
C ALA A 631 17.49 -22.22 -13.15
N LEU A 632 16.37 -21.86 -13.80
CA LEU A 632 15.26 -22.79 -14.05
C LEU A 632 15.69 -23.97 -14.92
N VAL A 633 16.44 -23.70 -16.00
CA VAL A 633 16.94 -24.76 -16.89
C VAL A 633 17.91 -25.67 -16.13
N LYS A 634 18.89 -25.10 -15.42
CA LYS A 634 19.92 -25.83 -14.66
C LYS A 634 19.33 -26.68 -13.53
N SER A 635 18.29 -26.18 -12.86
CA SER A 635 17.58 -26.92 -11.80
C SER A 635 16.59 -27.95 -12.34
N GLY A 636 16.38 -28.00 -13.66
CA GLY A 636 15.41 -28.88 -14.33
C GLY A 636 13.96 -28.47 -14.07
N GLN A 637 13.71 -27.21 -13.73
CA GLN A 637 12.40 -26.65 -13.41
C GLN A 637 11.73 -25.91 -14.58
N TRP A 638 12.44 -25.62 -15.67
CA TRP A 638 11.88 -24.95 -16.86
C TRP A 638 10.56 -25.55 -17.35
N GLU A 639 10.50 -26.87 -17.52
CA GLU A 639 9.31 -27.56 -18.03
C GLU A 639 8.15 -27.68 -17.03
N ARG A 640 8.32 -27.16 -15.82
CA ARG A 640 7.30 -27.15 -14.77
C ARG A 640 7.09 -25.75 -14.18
N THR A 641 7.51 -24.70 -14.90
CA THR A 641 7.35 -23.32 -14.46
C THR A 641 6.60 -22.53 -15.51
N ILE A 642 5.50 -21.89 -15.09
CA ILE A 642 4.88 -20.77 -15.80
C ILE A 642 5.78 -19.55 -15.61
N VAL A 643 6.16 -18.89 -16.70
CA VAL A 643 6.91 -17.64 -16.64
C VAL A 643 6.02 -16.54 -17.17
N ALA A 644 5.62 -15.63 -16.29
CA ALA A 644 4.83 -14.44 -16.60
C ALA A 644 5.74 -13.22 -16.45
N LEU A 645 5.86 -12.41 -17.50
CA LEU A 645 6.54 -11.12 -17.45
C LEU A 645 5.54 -10.01 -17.74
N VAL A 646 5.56 -8.97 -16.92
CA VAL A 646 4.73 -7.78 -17.09
C VAL A 646 5.50 -6.57 -16.59
N ALA A 647 5.46 -5.46 -17.33
CA ALA A 647 5.86 -4.18 -16.77
C ALA A 647 4.67 -3.51 -16.09
N ASP A 648 4.92 -2.79 -15.01
CA ASP A 648 3.90 -2.07 -14.28
C ASP A 648 3.49 -0.78 -14.99
N HIS A 649 4.41 -0.05 -15.60
CA HIS A 649 4.15 1.13 -16.42
C HIS A 649 5.36 1.41 -17.31
N GLY A 650 5.26 2.43 -18.15
CA GLY A 650 6.35 2.97 -18.96
C GLY A 650 6.96 4.22 -18.35
N GLU A 651 7.73 4.95 -19.14
CA GLU A 651 8.33 6.22 -18.76
C GLU A 651 8.46 7.18 -19.95
N ALA A 652 8.17 8.46 -19.73
CA ALA A 652 8.42 9.48 -20.73
C ALA A 652 9.92 9.75 -20.86
N LEU A 653 10.40 9.78 -22.09
CA LEU A 653 11.78 10.00 -22.51
C LEU A 653 11.93 11.35 -23.27
N GLY A 654 11.05 12.30 -23.00
CA GLY A 654 11.01 13.62 -23.63
C GLY A 654 9.83 13.82 -24.58
N GLU A 655 8.97 12.82 -24.76
CA GLU A 655 7.67 12.97 -25.41
C GLU A 655 6.88 14.10 -24.74
N ARG A 656 6.23 14.94 -25.55
CA ARG A 656 5.44 16.10 -25.09
C ARG A 656 6.18 17.06 -24.14
N GLY A 657 7.52 17.02 -24.13
CA GLY A 657 8.35 17.92 -23.35
C GLY A 657 8.46 17.58 -21.87
N TYR A 658 8.16 16.35 -21.45
CA TYR A 658 8.41 15.88 -20.08
C TYR A 658 9.16 14.54 -20.06
N TYR A 659 9.78 14.26 -18.92
CA TYR A 659 10.44 12.98 -18.62
C TYR A 659 9.78 12.37 -17.38
N HIS A 660 10.09 11.11 -17.08
CA HIS A 660 9.57 10.37 -15.92
C HIS A 660 8.12 9.89 -16.13
N HIS A 661 7.55 9.26 -15.11
CA HIS A 661 6.22 8.63 -15.11
C HIS A 661 5.37 9.09 -13.91
N GLY A 662 4.12 8.62 -13.85
CA GLY A 662 3.18 8.89 -12.76
C GLY A 662 2.37 10.18 -12.91
N TYR A 663 2.29 10.73 -14.12
CA TYR A 663 1.62 12.01 -14.37
C TYR A 663 0.57 11.99 -15.49
N THR A 664 0.62 10.98 -16.37
CA THR A 664 -0.26 10.91 -17.54
C THR A 664 -0.69 9.47 -17.83
N LEU A 665 -1.73 9.28 -18.65
CA LEU A 665 -2.19 7.97 -19.13
C LEU A 665 -1.90 7.75 -20.63
N TYR A 666 -0.92 8.45 -21.20
CA TYR A 666 -0.45 8.21 -22.56
C TYR A 666 0.32 6.87 -22.64
N ASP A 667 0.35 6.25 -23.83
CA ASP A 667 0.92 4.92 -24.06
C ASP A 667 2.45 4.90 -23.77
N ASP A 668 3.14 6.06 -23.77
CA ASP A 668 4.51 6.16 -23.24
C ASP A 668 4.65 5.77 -21.76
N GLN A 669 3.55 5.83 -20.99
CA GLN A 669 3.48 5.45 -19.57
C GLN A 669 2.60 4.23 -19.30
N VAL A 670 1.68 3.84 -20.18
CA VAL A 670 0.75 2.73 -19.87
C VAL A 670 0.79 1.58 -20.86
N HIS A 671 1.42 1.70 -22.03
CA HIS A 671 1.62 0.57 -22.95
C HIS A 671 2.88 -0.22 -22.55
N VAL A 672 2.64 -1.39 -21.97
CA VAL A 672 3.66 -2.20 -21.28
C VAL A 672 3.83 -3.55 -21.98
N PRO A 673 5.03 -4.16 -21.93
CA PRO A 673 5.19 -5.54 -22.38
C PRO A 673 4.48 -6.50 -21.42
N MET A 674 3.80 -7.49 -22.00
CA MET A 674 3.28 -8.64 -21.27
C MET A 674 3.55 -9.93 -22.06
N LEU A 675 4.25 -10.87 -21.43
CA LEU A 675 4.61 -12.17 -22.00
C LEU A 675 4.20 -13.28 -21.05
N LEU A 676 3.70 -14.39 -21.58
CA LEU A 676 3.27 -15.54 -20.79
C LEU A 676 3.72 -16.85 -21.42
N ARG A 677 4.62 -17.57 -20.75
CA ARG A 677 5.05 -18.91 -21.14
C ARG A 677 4.40 -19.93 -20.22
N ILE A 678 3.60 -20.84 -20.79
CA ILE A 678 3.01 -21.99 -20.10
C ILE A 678 3.59 -23.26 -20.72
N PRO A 679 4.20 -24.17 -19.94
CA PRO A 679 4.79 -25.38 -20.49
C PRO A 679 3.80 -26.18 -21.36
N GLY A 680 4.19 -26.45 -22.62
CA GLY A 680 3.43 -27.25 -23.57
C GLY A 680 2.15 -26.60 -24.13
N ARG A 681 2.02 -25.26 -24.05
CA ARG A 681 0.80 -24.56 -24.45
C ARG A 681 1.09 -23.22 -25.15
N ASP A 682 0.34 -22.96 -26.23
CA ASP A 682 0.28 -21.67 -26.96
C ASP A 682 1.65 -21.11 -27.41
N GLU A 683 2.60 -21.98 -27.76
CA GLU A 683 3.97 -21.60 -28.17
C GLU A 683 3.98 -20.67 -29.40
N GLY A 684 4.66 -19.52 -29.26
CA GLY A 684 4.86 -18.54 -30.31
C GLY A 684 3.61 -17.72 -30.67
N ARG A 685 2.51 -17.87 -29.93
CA ARG A 685 1.24 -17.17 -30.17
C ARG A 685 1.41 -15.66 -30.03
N VAL A 686 0.78 -14.93 -30.94
CA VAL A 686 0.71 -13.46 -30.91
C VAL A 686 -0.74 -13.06 -30.65
N VAL A 687 -0.96 -12.22 -29.66
CA VAL A 687 -2.25 -11.57 -29.40
C VAL A 687 -2.08 -10.07 -29.70
N ASP A 688 -2.74 -9.61 -30.77
CA ASP A 688 -2.64 -8.23 -31.29
C ASP A 688 -3.91 -7.39 -30.99
N THR A 689 -4.67 -7.83 -30.01
CA THR A 689 -5.81 -7.09 -29.45
C THR A 689 -5.41 -6.48 -28.12
N ALA A 690 -6.05 -5.36 -27.75
CA ALA A 690 -5.85 -4.76 -26.43
C ALA A 690 -6.10 -5.78 -25.31
N VAL A 691 -5.25 -5.75 -24.29
CA VAL A 691 -5.38 -6.51 -23.04
C VAL A 691 -4.95 -5.64 -21.86
N ALA A 692 -5.34 -6.00 -20.64
CA ALA A 692 -4.99 -5.26 -19.42
C ALA A 692 -4.04 -6.06 -18.51
N SER A 693 -3.17 -5.39 -17.75
CA SER A 693 -2.27 -6.07 -16.81
C SER A 693 -3.02 -6.81 -15.69
N ILE A 694 -4.21 -6.34 -15.30
CA ILE A 694 -5.13 -7.04 -14.39
C ILE A 694 -5.64 -8.38 -14.93
N ASP A 695 -5.56 -8.62 -16.25
CA ASP A 695 -5.94 -9.90 -16.86
C ASP A 695 -4.88 -11.00 -16.57
N LEU A 696 -3.67 -10.64 -16.14
CA LEU A 696 -2.58 -11.60 -15.93
C LEU A 696 -2.90 -12.61 -14.82
N MET A 697 -3.33 -12.12 -13.66
CA MET A 697 -3.67 -12.93 -12.49
C MET A 697 -4.71 -14.01 -12.79
N PRO A 698 -5.92 -13.70 -13.32
CA PRO A 698 -6.92 -14.72 -13.67
C PRO A 698 -6.42 -15.69 -14.75
N THR A 699 -5.60 -15.22 -15.69
CA THR A 699 -4.97 -16.08 -16.72
C THR A 699 -3.99 -17.09 -16.10
N VAL A 700 -3.20 -16.67 -15.10
CA VAL A 700 -2.30 -17.57 -14.34
C VAL A 700 -3.11 -18.58 -13.51
N LEU A 701 -4.17 -18.14 -12.83
CA LEU A 701 -5.05 -19.06 -12.08
C LEU A 701 -5.67 -20.11 -13.01
N ALA A 702 -6.16 -19.71 -14.19
CA ALA A 702 -6.70 -20.62 -15.19
C ALA A 702 -5.64 -21.62 -15.71
N ALA A 703 -4.40 -21.17 -15.91
CA ALA A 703 -3.29 -22.05 -16.30
C ALA A 703 -2.96 -23.09 -15.22
N LEU A 704 -3.17 -22.76 -13.95
CA LEU A 704 -3.02 -23.66 -12.81
C LEU A 704 -4.28 -24.54 -12.55
N GLY A 705 -5.38 -24.27 -13.25
CA GLY A 705 -6.67 -24.94 -13.00
C GLY A 705 -7.35 -24.52 -11.69
N LEU A 706 -7.01 -23.33 -11.17
CA LEU A 706 -7.62 -22.75 -9.98
C LEU A 706 -8.85 -21.90 -10.37
N GLU A 707 -9.81 -21.80 -9.44
CA GLU A 707 -11.02 -21.01 -9.64
C GLU A 707 -10.70 -19.52 -9.62
N ARG A 708 -11.30 -18.78 -10.57
CA ARG A 708 -11.25 -17.31 -10.60
C ARG A 708 -12.38 -16.76 -9.71
N PRO A 709 -12.08 -15.93 -8.71
CA PRO A 709 -13.11 -15.22 -7.95
C PRO A 709 -13.98 -14.30 -8.83
N ASP A 710 -15.29 -14.28 -8.57
CA ASP A 710 -16.28 -13.52 -9.36
C ASP A 710 -16.09 -12.00 -9.30
N TYR A 711 -15.45 -11.48 -8.25
CA TYR A 711 -15.22 -10.05 -8.04
C TYR A 711 -13.99 -9.51 -8.80
N PHE A 712 -13.24 -10.34 -9.53
CA PHE A 712 -12.10 -9.89 -10.31
C PHE A 712 -12.54 -9.07 -11.52
N HIS A 713 -11.92 -7.92 -11.73
CA HIS A 713 -12.18 -7.09 -12.89
C HIS A 713 -11.44 -7.59 -14.14
N GLY A 714 -10.24 -8.15 -13.98
CA GLY A 714 -9.50 -8.78 -15.07
C GLY A 714 -10.10 -10.12 -15.48
N VAL A 715 -9.79 -10.62 -16.67
CA VAL A 715 -10.33 -11.88 -17.19
C VAL A 715 -9.26 -12.88 -17.61
N ASP A 716 -9.65 -14.15 -17.73
CA ASP A 716 -8.79 -15.21 -18.26
C ASP A 716 -8.59 -15.05 -19.78
N LEU A 717 -7.36 -14.73 -20.18
CA LEU A 717 -6.95 -14.58 -21.58
C LEU A 717 -6.80 -15.91 -22.32
N LEU A 718 -6.74 -17.06 -21.63
CA LEU A 718 -6.66 -18.38 -22.25
C LEU A 718 -8.01 -18.83 -22.81
N ALA A 719 -9.10 -18.38 -22.21
CA ALA A 719 -10.47 -18.68 -22.64
C ALA A 719 -11.13 -17.52 -23.42
N ARG A 720 -10.48 -16.35 -23.50
CA ARG A 720 -11.05 -15.15 -24.14
C ARG A 720 -11.17 -15.33 -25.64
N ASP A 721 -12.32 -14.90 -26.18
CA ASP A 721 -12.50 -14.70 -27.61
C ASP A 721 -11.95 -13.32 -27.99
N PHE A 722 -10.90 -13.32 -28.81
CA PHE A 722 -10.23 -12.11 -29.26
C PHE A 722 -10.86 -11.52 -30.54
N GLU A 723 -11.92 -12.14 -31.08
CA GLU A 723 -12.70 -11.54 -32.18
C GLU A 723 -13.65 -10.42 -31.69
N GLU A 724 -14.00 -10.41 -30.40
CA GLU A 724 -14.85 -9.37 -29.82
C GLU A 724 -14.07 -8.06 -29.58
N GLU A 725 -14.75 -6.92 -29.69
CA GLU A 725 -14.15 -5.62 -29.39
C GLU A 725 -13.91 -5.49 -27.87
N GLN A 726 -12.65 -5.26 -27.49
CA GLN A 726 -12.26 -5.21 -26.09
C GLN A 726 -12.30 -3.78 -25.55
N SER A 727 -12.64 -3.66 -24.27
CA SER A 727 -12.60 -2.39 -23.57
C SER A 727 -11.97 -2.51 -22.19
N TYR A 728 -11.11 -1.54 -21.86
CA TYR A 728 -10.36 -1.53 -20.61
C TYR A 728 -10.28 -0.13 -20.03
N PHE A 729 -10.21 -0.09 -18.71
CA PHE A 729 -10.05 1.11 -17.93
C PHE A 729 -8.62 1.27 -17.42
N ILE A 730 -8.18 2.52 -17.35
CA ILE A 730 -6.91 2.94 -16.78
C ILE A 730 -7.17 4.18 -15.93
N GLU A 731 -6.58 4.25 -14.74
CA GLU A 731 -6.69 5.42 -13.89
C GLU A 731 -5.36 5.78 -13.24
N SER A 732 -5.14 7.09 -13.06
CA SER A 732 -4.04 7.57 -12.21
C SER A 732 -4.59 7.93 -10.85
N PRO A 733 -4.34 7.14 -9.79
CA PRO A 733 -4.82 7.47 -8.43
C PRO A 733 -4.00 8.58 -7.75
N THR A 734 -3.11 9.27 -8.48
CA THR A 734 -2.29 10.38 -7.97
C THR A 734 -3.15 11.61 -7.68
N TYR A 735 -3.03 12.12 -6.45
CA TYR A 735 -3.72 13.29 -5.91
C TYR A 735 -5.24 13.15 -5.76
N ASP A 736 -5.72 13.52 -4.56
CA ASP A 736 -7.13 13.57 -4.14
C ASP A 736 -8.08 13.80 -5.31
N SER A 737 -9.06 12.90 -5.47
CA SER A 737 -10.28 13.06 -6.28
C SER A 737 -10.13 13.30 -7.79
N SER A 738 -8.99 13.81 -8.25
CA SER A 738 -8.78 14.43 -9.56
C SER A 738 -8.12 13.50 -10.58
N ALA A 739 -8.20 12.20 -10.30
CA ALA A 739 -7.65 11.11 -11.09
C ALA A 739 -8.01 11.22 -12.57
N GLN A 740 -6.97 11.31 -13.41
CA GLN A 740 -7.06 11.05 -14.84
C GLN A 740 -7.65 9.67 -15.08
N LYS A 741 -8.43 9.57 -16.15
CA LYS A 741 -9.11 8.35 -16.56
C LYS A 741 -8.93 8.15 -18.06
N ALA A 742 -8.64 6.92 -18.46
CA ALA A 742 -8.58 6.55 -19.87
C ALA A 742 -9.36 5.27 -20.14
N TRP A 743 -9.96 5.21 -21.33
CA TRP A 743 -10.76 4.09 -21.78
C TRP A 743 -10.26 3.62 -23.13
N VAL A 744 -9.79 2.38 -23.21
CA VAL A 744 -9.44 1.76 -24.48
C VAL A 744 -10.71 1.13 -25.06
N LEU A 745 -11.00 1.41 -26.32
CA LEU A 745 -12.17 0.99 -27.08
C LEU A 745 -11.71 0.48 -28.45
N GLY A 746 -11.38 -0.81 -28.52
CA GLY A 746 -10.70 -1.37 -29.70
C GLY A 746 -9.34 -0.71 -29.93
N ASP A 747 -9.17 -0.06 -31.08
CA ASP A 747 -7.96 0.69 -31.43
C ASP A 747 -8.02 2.18 -31.03
N PHE A 748 -9.11 2.64 -30.38
CA PHE A 748 -9.21 4.01 -29.90
C PHE A 748 -8.94 4.09 -28.40
N LYS A 749 -8.36 5.21 -27.95
CA LYS A 749 -8.26 5.54 -26.52
C LYS A 749 -8.88 6.88 -26.24
N TYR A 750 -9.88 6.87 -25.37
CA TYR A 750 -10.49 8.05 -24.81
C TYR A 750 -9.72 8.46 -23.56
N PHE A 751 -9.38 9.74 -23.44
CA PHE A 751 -8.65 10.31 -22.31
C PHE A 751 -9.49 11.41 -21.68
N HIS A 752 -9.57 11.39 -20.35
CA HIS A 752 -10.29 12.37 -19.56
C HIS A 752 -9.47 12.78 -18.34
N ASP A 753 -9.13 14.06 -18.28
CA ASP A 753 -8.42 14.69 -17.16
C ASP A 753 -9.31 15.78 -16.56
N PRO A 754 -9.86 15.57 -15.34
CA PRO A 754 -10.72 16.55 -14.71
C PRO A 754 -9.94 17.75 -14.13
N VAL A 755 -8.65 17.63 -13.83
CA VAL A 755 -7.81 18.73 -13.29
C VAL A 755 -7.55 19.76 -14.37
N PHE A 756 -7.03 19.28 -15.51
CA PHE A 756 -6.68 20.13 -16.65
C PHE A 756 -7.81 20.23 -17.67
N ARG A 757 -8.99 19.66 -17.33
CA ARG A 757 -10.23 19.72 -18.10
C ARG A 757 -10.03 19.32 -19.56
N THR A 758 -9.21 18.30 -19.74
CA THR A 758 -8.85 17.79 -21.06
C THR A 758 -9.67 16.55 -21.35
N GLU A 759 -10.37 16.56 -22.48
CA GLU A 759 -11.07 15.41 -23.04
C GLU A 759 -10.56 15.23 -24.47
N ALA A 760 -10.06 14.04 -24.79
CA ALA A 760 -9.51 13.73 -26.11
C ALA A 760 -9.81 12.28 -26.50
N LEU A 761 -9.80 12.01 -27.80
CA LEU A 761 -9.87 10.66 -28.35
C LEU A 761 -8.71 10.47 -29.32
N PHE A 762 -7.96 9.38 -29.19
CA PHE A 762 -6.82 9.05 -30.04
C PHE A 762 -7.08 7.75 -30.80
N ASP A 763 -6.71 7.70 -32.08
CA ASP A 763 -6.69 6.48 -32.90
C ASP A 763 -5.30 5.86 -32.79
N LEU A 764 -5.15 4.83 -31.96
CA LEU A 764 -3.85 4.23 -31.65
C LEU A 764 -3.27 3.41 -32.82
N ALA A 765 -4.10 3.00 -33.79
CA ALA A 765 -3.63 2.26 -34.96
C ALA A 765 -2.89 3.17 -35.95
N HIS A 766 -3.33 4.41 -36.10
CA HIS A 766 -2.73 5.38 -37.02
C HIS A 766 -1.89 6.46 -36.32
N ASP A 767 -2.14 6.70 -35.03
CA ASP A 767 -1.44 7.66 -34.18
C ASP A 767 -1.06 7.02 -32.82
N PRO A 768 -0.13 6.05 -32.81
CA PRO A 768 0.36 5.44 -31.57
C PRO A 768 1.09 6.46 -30.68
N GLY A 769 1.51 7.57 -31.27
CA GLY A 769 2.13 8.67 -30.56
C GLY A 769 1.12 9.59 -29.87
N GLU A 770 -0.20 9.40 -30.05
CA GLU A 770 -1.31 10.14 -29.43
C GLU A 770 -1.20 11.67 -29.51
N VAL A 771 -0.80 12.18 -30.67
CA VAL A 771 -0.58 13.62 -30.88
C VAL A 771 -1.80 14.33 -31.48
N THR A 772 -2.76 13.58 -32.03
CA THR A 772 -3.90 14.11 -32.78
C THR A 772 -5.22 13.71 -32.12
N ASP A 773 -5.95 14.69 -31.59
CA ASP A 773 -7.31 14.47 -31.10
C ASP A 773 -8.30 14.29 -32.28
N VAL A 774 -8.96 13.14 -32.31
CA VAL A 774 -9.97 12.75 -33.31
C VAL A 774 -11.40 12.74 -32.74
N ALA A 775 -11.63 13.25 -31.52
CA ALA A 775 -12.94 13.24 -30.85
C ALA A 775 -14.07 13.83 -31.71
N ALA A 776 -13.79 14.94 -32.42
CA ALA A 776 -14.76 15.60 -33.30
C ALA A 776 -15.18 14.74 -34.51
N GLN A 777 -14.35 13.78 -34.91
CA GLN A 777 -14.58 12.88 -36.05
C GLN A 777 -15.38 11.63 -35.63
N HIS A 778 -15.34 11.28 -34.35
CA HIS A 778 -15.96 10.07 -33.79
C HIS A 778 -16.85 10.36 -32.56
N PRO A 779 -17.88 11.22 -32.70
CA PRO A 779 -18.74 11.60 -31.57
C PRO A 779 -19.46 10.42 -30.92
N GLU A 780 -19.73 9.34 -31.67
CA GLU A 780 -20.34 8.11 -31.16
C GLU A 780 -19.42 7.36 -30.18
N LEU A 781 -18.11 7.34 -30.42
CA LEU A 781 -17.13 6.72 -29.54
C LEU A 781 -16.93 7.54 -28.27
N VAL A 782 -16.88 8.87 -28.39
CA VAL A 782 -16.84 9.76 -27.22
C VAL A 782 -18.07 9.56 -26.32
N GLN A 783 -19.26 9.50 -26.91
CA GLN A 783 -20.48 9.24 -26.15
C GLN A 783 -20.51 7.84 -25.52
N ARG A 784 -19.95 6.83 -26.20
CA ARG A 784 -19.77 5.49 -25.63
C ARG A 784 -18.83 5.53 -24.43
N ALA A 785 -17.64 6.13 -24.58
CA ALA A 785 -16.65 6.24 -23.50
C ALA A 785 -17.23 6.95 -22.27
N ARG A 786 -17.98 8.05 -22.46
CA ARG A 786 -18.68 8.75 -21.37
C ARG A 786 -19.69 7.85 -20.65
N ARG A 787 -20.48 7.05 -21.38
CA ARG A 787 -21.42 6.09 -20.76
C ARG A 787 -20.69 4.98 -20.00
N GLU A 788 -19.59 4.47 -20.54
CA GLU A 788 -18.79 3.44 -19.86
C GLU A 788 -18.12 4.00 -18.59
N LEU A 789 -17.65 5.25 -18.63
CA LEU A 789 -17.16 5.98 -17.47
C LEU A 789 -18.25 6.18 -16.41
N GLU A 790 -19.46 6.57 -16.80
CA GLU A 790 -20.59 6.69 -15.87
C GLU A 790 -20.99 5.34 -15.26
N ARG A 791 -21.03 4.28 -16.06
CA ARG A 791 -21.29 2.90 -15.58
C ARG A 791 -20.20 2.43 -14.62
N PHE A 792 -18.94 2.69 -14.95
CA PHE A 792 -17.81 2.35 -14.08
C PHE A 792 -17.92 3.03 -12.73
N ARG A 793 -18.18 4.36 -12.71
CA ARG A 793 -18.43 5.11 -11.47
C ARG A 793 -19.59 4.52 -10.67
N TRP A 794 -20.62 4.03 -11.36
CA TRP A 794 -21.77 3.38 -10.73
C TRP A 794 -21.45 2.01 -10.12
N GLU A 795 -20.69 1.18 -10.83
CA GLU A 795 -20.40 -0.21 -10.44
C GLU A 795 -19.24 -0.32 -9.45
N HIS A 796 -18.24 0.57 -9.52
CA HIS A 796 -16.95 0.40 -8.85
C HIS A 796 -16.69 1.44 -7.74
N LEU A 797 -17.39 2.57 -7.74
CA LEU A 797 -17.32 3.59 -6.68
C LEU A 797 -18.51 3.48 -5.72
N GLN A 798 -19.05 2.27 -5.49
CA GLN A 798 -20.31 2.01 -4.77
C GLN A 798 -20.37 2.57 -3.34
N LEU A 799 -19.25 2.94 -2.74
CA LEU A 799 -19.21 3.63 -1.46
C LEU A 799 -19.29 5.15 -1.70
N GLY A 800 -20.47 5.72 -1.41
CA GLY A 800 -20.64 7.16 -1.19
C GLY A 800 -20.99 8.00 -2.41
N ARG A 801 -21.99 7.58 -3.21
CA ARG A 801 -22.65 8.49 -4.17
C ARG A 801 -23.67 9.37 -3.44
N TYR A 802 -23.59 10.67 -3.66
CA TYR A 802 -24.48 11.66 -3.10
C TYR A 802 -25.19 12.44 -4.21
N HIS A 803 -26.48 12.72 -4.00
CA HIS A 803 -27.28 13.59 -4.87
C HIS A 803 -27.78 14.78 -4.08
N LEU A 804 -27.43 15.97 -4.53
CA LEU A 804 -27.93 17.24 -4.01
C LEU A 804 -28.84 17.88 -5.05
N ARG A 805 -30.09 18.16 -4.69
CA ARG A 805 -31.05 18.91 -5.50
C ARG A 805 -31.39 20.21 -4.80
N VAL A 806 -31.30 21.33 -5.52
CA VAL A 806 -31.63 22.68 -5.05
C VAL A 806 -32.75 23.26 -5.89
N VAL A 807 -33.73 23.89 -5.24
CA VAL A 807 -34.84 24.59 -5.92
C VAL A 807 -34.84 26.05 -5.49
N GLY A 808 -34.70 26.94 -6.46
CA GLY A 808 -34.64 28.39 -6.28
C GLY A 808 -35.35 29.12 -7.43
N ARG A 809 -35.16 30.43 -7.50
CA ARG A 809 -35.66 31.28 -8.58
C ARG A 809 -34.57 31.46 -9.62
N PRO A 810 -34.92 31.47 -10.92
CA PRO A 810 -33.99 31.86 -11.96
C PRO A 810 -33.34 33.22 -11.65
N GLY A 811 -32.01 33.30 -11.79
CA GLY A 811 -31.21 34.49 -11.52
C GLY A 811 -30.66 34.63 -10.09
N GLN A 812 -30.98 33.71 -9.18
CA GLN A 812 -30.36 33.69 -7.84
C GLN A 812 -28.94 33.11 -7.90
N ARG A 813 -28.06 33.63 -7.03
CA ARG A 813 -26.70 33.09 -6.87
C ARG A 813 -26.74 31.89 -5.93
N LEU A 814 -26.30 30.73 -6.41
CA LEU A 814 -26.18 29.49 -5.67
C LEU A 814 -24.71 29.26 -5.30
N THR A 815 -24.43 29.15 -4.00
CA THR A 815 -23.14 28.67 -3.50
C THR A 815 -23.34 27.32 -2.80
N VAL A 816 -22.58 26.30 -3.19
CA VAL A 816 -22.56 24.97 -2.56
C VAL A 816 -21.13 24.70 -2.11
N SER A 817 -20.93 24.32 -0.85
CA SER A 817 -19.63 23.88 -0.34
C SER A 817 -19.80 22.50 0.29
N ILE A 818 -18.93 21.56 -0.07
CA ILE A 818 -19.00 20.16 0.37
C ILE A 818 -17.61 19.77 0.86
N GLY A 819 -17.47 19.31 2.09
CA GLY A 819 -16.22 18.80 2.69
C GLY A 819 -16.38 17.34 3.13
N THR A 820 -15.28 16.59 3.20
CA THR A 820 -15.29 15.20 3.72
C THR A 820 -14.01 14.88 4.48
N ASP A 821 -14.10 13.93 5.42
CA ASP A 821 -12.99 13.45 6.24
C ASP A 821 -12.09 12.42 5.52
N ASP A 822 -12.44 12.03 4.30
CA ASP A 822 -11.66 11.14 3.43
C ASP A 822 -11.48 11.76 2.01
N VAL A 823 -11.38 10.95 0.96
CA VAL A 823 -11.16 11.43 -0.41
C VAL A 823 -12.50 11.64 -1.13
N PHE A 824 -12.64 12.79 -1.82
CA PHE A 824 -13.70 13.04 -2.80
C PHE A 824 -13.42 12.31 -4.12
N ASP A 825 -14.39 12.18 -5.01
CA ASP A 825 -14.12 12.06 -6.45
C ASP A 825 -14.37 13.45 -7.09
N ALA A 826 -13.39 14.00 -7.79
CA ALA A 826 -13.46 15.30 -8.48
C ALA A 826 -14.44 15.23 -9.65
N ASN A 827 -14.82 14.02 -10.03
CA ASN A 827 -15.82 13.79 -11.04
C ASN A 827 -17.20 13.92 -10.44
N PHE A 828 -17.78 15.10 -10.53
CA PHE A 828 -19.19 15.35 -10.21
C PHE A 828 -19.95 15.73 -11.49
N THR A 829 -21.28 15.64 -11.45
CA THR A 829 -22.13 16.06 -12.56
C THR A 829 -23.16 17.05 -12.06
N THR A 830 -23.40 18.13 -12.83
CA THR A 830 -24.40 19.14 -12.51
C THR A 830 -25.48 19.22 -13.58
N ARG A 831 -26.71 19.56 -13.19
CA ARG A 831 -27.85 19.74 -14.10
C ARG A 831 -28.68 20.96 -13.68
N PRO A 832 -28.84 22.00 -14.53
CA PRO A 832 -28.11 22.21 -15.78
C PRO A 832 -26.59 22.28 -15.54
N ALA A 833 -25.79 22.10 -16.60
CA ALA A 833 -24.34 22.09 -16.49
C ALA A 833 -23.83 23.43 -15.96
N THR A 834 -23.18 23.41 -14.80
CA THR A 834 -22.58 24.59 -14.17
C THR A 834 -21.33 25.02 -14.93
N PRO A 835 -21.17 26.31 -15.25
CA PRO A 835 -19.96 26.83 -15.87
C PRO A 835 -18.71 26.53 -15.06
N GLU A 836 -17.64 26.31 -15.79
CA GLU A 836 -16.40 25.80 -15.28
C GLU A 836 -15.61 26.80 -14.40
N ALA A 837 -15.81 28.11 -14.62
CA ALA A 837 -15.23 29.17 -13.78
C ALA A 837 -15.92 29.31 -12.42
N ASP A 838 -17.09 28.67 -12.26
CA ASP A 838 -17.93 28.72 -11.08
C ASP A 838 -17.65 27.54 -10.13
N VAL A 839 -16.63 26.71 -10.42
CA VAL A 839 -16.27 25.56 -9.60
C VAL A 839 -14.84 25.71 -9.09
N GLU A 840 -14.70 25.68 -7.77
CA GLU A 840 -13.43 25.59 -7.05
C GLU A 840 -13.38 24.25 -6.32
N LEU A 841 -12.37 23.43 -6.64
CA LEU A 841 -12.11 22.17 -5.95
C LEU A 841 -10.84 22.35 -5.12
N ASP A 842 -11.00 22.38 -3.80
CA ASP A 842 -9.90 22.50 -2.84
C ASP A 842 -9.55 21.11 -2.34
N LEU A 843 -8.61 20.50 -3.07
CA LEU A 843 -8.14 19.14 -2.85
C LEU A 843 -7.47 18.97 -1.49
N ASP A 844 -6.74 19.98 -1.02
CA ASP A 844 -6.04 19.97 0.28
C ASP A 844 -7.03 19.98 1.45
N ARG A 845 -8.17 20.65 1.28
CA ARG A 845 -9.28 20.62 2.24
C ARG A 845 -10.23 19.47 2.05
N ARG A 846 -10.03 18.64 1.02
CA ARG A 846 -10.99 17.64 0.57
C ARG A 846 -12.37 18.30 0.47
N SER A 847 -12.48 19.35 -0.32
CA SER A 847 -13.73 20.08 -0.48
C SER A 847 -14.02 20.53 -1.91
N LEU A 848 -15.32 20.57 -2.23
CA LEU A 848 -15.87 21.04 -3.49
C LEU A 848 -16.71 22.28 -3.22
N VAL A 849 -16.36 23.39 -3.84
CA VAL A 849 -17.11 24.65 -3.80
C VAL A 849 -17.63 24.96 -5.21
N LEU A 850 -18.94 25.17 -5.32
CA LEU A 850 -19.59 25.65 -6.53
C LEU A 850 -20.23 27.00 -6.23
N ASP A 851 -20.06 27.98 -7.10
CA ASP A 851 -20.61 29.32 -6.98
C ASP A 851 -21.14 29.79 -8.33
N THR A 852 -22.42 29.53 -8.60
CA THR A 852 -23.04 29.74 -9.92
C THR A 852 -24.36 30.51 -9.83
N THR A 853 -24.95 30.85 -10.98
CA THR A 853 -26.28 31.46 -11.05
C THR A 853 -27.29 30.43 -11.54
N LEU A 854 -28.43 30.32 -10.85
CA LEU A 854 -29.52 29.45 -11.25
C LEU A 854 -30.11 29.92 -12.59
N GLU A 855 -29.88 29.19 -13.67
CA GLU A 855 -30.51 29.45 -14.97
C GLU A 855 -32.00 29.08 -14.94
N ASP A 856 -32.30 27.95 -14.28
CA ASP A 856 -33.64 27.41 -14.09
C ASP A 856 -34.01 27.38 -12.61
N SER A 857 -35.28 27.11 -12.31
CA SER A 857 -35.74 26.98 -10.92
C SER A 857 -35.23 25.73 -10.19
N ARG A 858 -34.48 24.85 -10.88
CA ARG A 858 -33.97 23.58 -10.36
C ARG A 858 -32.52 23.42 -10.76
N TRP A 859 -31.71 22.97 -9.80
CA TRP A 859 -30.32 22.59 -10.01
C TRP A 859 -30.00 21.30 -9.27
N GLU A 860 -29.15 20.46 -9.84
CA GLU A 860 -28.75 19.18 -9.27
C GLU A 860 -27.24 19.00 -9.33
N LEU A 861 -26.70 18.28 -8.35
CA LEU A 861 -25.32 17.84 -8.27
C LEU A 861 -25.28 16.37 -7.86
N VAL A 862 -24.57 15.56 -8.62
CA VAL A 862 -24.19 14.20 -8.25
C VAL A 862 -22.69 14.16 -8.04
N PHE A 863 -22.25 13.70 -6.88
CA PHE A 863 -20.82 13.59 -6.54
C PHE A 863 -20.57 12.29 -5.78
N TRP A 864 -19.29 11.92 -5.64
CA TRP A 864 -18.87 10.72 -4.92
C TRP A 864 -17.84 11.09 -3.84
N GLY A 865 -17.84 10.41 -2.70
CA GLY A 865 -16.86 10.59 -1.64
C GLY A 865 -16.88 9.44 -0.63
N ARG A 866 -15.72 9.00 -0.14
CA ARG A 866 -15.59 7.79 0.71
C ARG A 866 -15.53 8.05 2.23
N GLY A 867 -15.76 9.29 2.67
CA GLY A 867 -15.68 9.66 4.08
C GLY A 867 -16.84 9.20 4.97
N GLN A 868 -16.56 9.03 6.26
CA GLN A 868 -17.58 8.78 7.28
C GLN A 868 -18.35 10.07 7.64
N GLN A 869 -17.80 11.22 7.26
CA GLN A 869 -18.39 12.54 7.49
C GLN A 869 -18.43 13.36 6.20
N LEU A 870 -19.56 14.03 5.99
CA LEU A 870 -19.80 14.93 4.87
C LEU A 870 -20.37 16.25 5.40
N ASP A 871 -19.63 17.34 5.19
CA ASP A 871 -20.02 18.69 5.58
C ASP A 871 -20.58 19.43 4.36
N VAL A 872 -21.89 19.69 4.34
CA VAL A 872 -22.57 20.34 3.19
C VAL A 872 -23.16 21.68 3.61
N ASP A 873 -22.78 22.75 2.92
CA ASP A 873 -23.26 24.12 3.10
C ASP A 873 -23.83 24.64 1.77
N VAL A 874 -25.11 25.01 1.76
CA VAL A 874 -25.80 25.49 0.56
C VAL A 874 -26.38 26.87 0.84
N ARG A 875 -26.09 27.84 -0.02
CA ARG A 875 -26.57 29.22 0.08
C ARG A 875 -27.25 29.68 -1.21
N LEU A 876 -28.37 30.41 -1.07
CA LEU A 876 -28.99 31.19 -2.15
C LEU A 876 -28.90 32.68 -1.81
N ASP A 877 -28.34 33.48 -2.72
CA ASP A 877 -28.08 34.91 -2.55
C ASP A 877 -27.33 35.24 -1.23
N GLY A 878 -26.40 34.35 -0.84
CA GLY A 878 -25.63 34.45 0.39
C GLY A 878 -26.38 34.07 1.67
N GLN A 879 -27.65 33.66 1.59
CA GLN A 879 -28.41 33.15 2.71
C GLN A 879 -28.29 31.61 2.79
N PRO A 880 -27.91 31.04 3.95
CA PRO A 880 -27.87 29.60 4.12
C PRO A 880 -29.29 29.01 4.02
N LEU A 881 -29.41 27.90 3.31
CA LEU A 881 -30.66 27.14 3.25
C LEU A 881 -30.75 26.21 4.47
N GLU A 882 -31.85 26.30 5.22
CA GLU A 882 -32.13 25.34 6.28
C GLU A 882 -32.51 23.98 5.69
N ALA A 883 -31.90 22.90 6.18
CA ALA A 883 -32.16 21.52 5.75
C ALA A 883 -33.59 21.10 6.12
N GLY A 884 -34.54 21.35 5.21
CA GLY A 884 -35.93 20.94 5.34
C GLY A 884 -36.16 19.51 4.85
N ALA A 885 -36.20 18.57 5.80
CA ALA A 885 -36.58 17.15 5.66
C ALA A 885 -35.50 16.16 5.16
N LEU A 886 -34.50 15.92 6.01
CA LEU A 886 -33.90 14.58 6.13
C LEU A 886 -34.93 13.66 6.82
N LEU A 887 -35.50 12.69 6.11
CA LEU A 887 -36.19 11.57 6.76
C LEU A 887 -35.13 10.67 7.39
N GLY A 888 -34.84 10.94 8.65
CA GLY A 888 -34.02 10.10 9.53
C GLY A 888 -34.17 10.62 10.96
N ASN A 889 -35.20 10.14 11.67
CA ASN A 889 -35.38 10.50 13.08
C ASN A 889 -34.17 10.00 13.90
N ALA A 890 -33.30 10.90 14.34
CA ALA A 890 -33.35 11.43 15.72
C ALA A 890 -32.19 12.41 15.96
N ASP A 891 -32.55 13.63 16.38
CA ASP A 891 -31.82 14.66 17.12
C ASP A 891 -30.27 14.70 17.21
N ARG A 892 -29.78 15.90 16.83
CA ARG A 892 -28.48 16.59 17.04
C ARG A 892 -27.28 16.06 16.23
N SER A 893 -26.75 16.92 15.35
CA SER A 893 -25.47 16.79 14.60
C SER A 893 -24.90 15.37 14.59
N ARG A 894 -25.30 14.55 13.60
CA ARG A 894 -24.92 13.13 13.53
C ARG A 894 -24.12 12.83 12.27
N SER A 895 -23.01 12.12 12.46
CA SER A 895 -22.45 11.15 11.51
C SER A 895 -23.55 10.17 11.09
N LEU A 896 -23.62 9.88 9.79
CA LEU A 896 -24.67 9.08 9.14
C LEU A 896 -24.35 7.58 9.21
N PRO A 897 -25.24 6.71 9.74
CA PRO A 897 -25.21 5.29 9.42
C PRO A 897 -26.27 4.92 8.34
N LEU A 898 -25.84 4.08 7.39
CA LEU A 898 -26.54 3.59 6.18
C LEU A 898 -27.79 2.72 6.45
N ALA A 899 -28.83 2.87 5.60
CA ALA A 899 -29.37 1.84 4.67
C ALA A 899 -30.79 2.21 4.14
N LEU A 900 -30.99 2.21 2.81
CA LEU A 900 -32.30 2.08 2.14
C LEU A 900 -32.23 0.91 1.15
N THR A 901 -33.33 0.21 0.91
CA THR A 901 -33.36 -0.99 0.04
C THR A 901 -34.04 -0.72 -1.31
N ARG A 902 -33.68 -1.49 -2.35
CA ARG A 902 -34.05 -1.24 -3.76
C ARG A 902 -35.56 -1.30 -4.04
N ASP A 903 -36.38 -1.93 -3.20
CA ASP A 903 -37.84 -1.96 -3.42
C ASP A 903 -38.51 -0.59 -3.17
N GLU A 904 -37.79 0.34 -2.53
CA GLU A 904 -38.24 1.71 -2.29
C GLU A 904 -37.79 2.69 -3.40
N ILE A 905 -36.92 2.25 -4.31
CA ILE A 905 -36.32 3.09 -5.38
C ILE A 905 -37.26 3.24 -6.61
N PRO A 906 -37.98 2.20 -7.09
CA PRO A 906 -38.98 2.35 -8.15
C PRO A 906 -40.23 3.13 -7.73
N ALA A 907 -40.45 3.32 -6.43
CA ALA A 907 -41.51 4.21 -5.91
C ALA A 907 -41.08 5.68 -5.91
N LEU A 908 -39.79 5.96 -6.14
CA LEU A 908 -39.25 7.29 -6.40
C LEU A 908 -39.09 7.45 -7.91
N ASP A 909 -40.22 7.57 -8.63
CA ASP A 909 -40.16 8.27 -9.90
C ASP A 909 -39.54 9.65 -9.58
N ALA A 910 -38.42 10.02 -10.21
CA ALA A 910 -37.63 11.21 -9.82
C ALA A 910 -38.44 12.52 -9.91
N ASP A 911 -39.61 12.44 -10.54
CA ASP A 911 -40.62 13.46 -10.74
C ASP A 911 -41.82 13.40 -9.74
N ASP A 912 -41.97 12.36 -8.91
CA ASP A 912 -43.16 12.12 -8.06
C ASP A 912 -42.89 12.24 -6.55
N VAL A 913 -41.63 12.48 -6.15
CA VAL A 913 -41.35 13.08 -4.84
C VAL A 913 -41.70 14.55 -4.94
N SER A 914 -42.59 15.06 -4.10
CA SER A 914 -42.73 16.52 -3.94
C SER A 914 -41.38 17.07 -3.46
N GLY A 915 -40.54 17.50 -4.40
CA GLY A 915 -39.17 17.90 -4.17
C GLY A 915 -39.06 19.11 -3.23
N PRO A 916 -37.82 19.54 -2.90
CA PRO A 916 -37.62 20.73 -2.10
C PRO A 916 -38.45 21.89 -2.67
N LYS A 917 -39.17 22.59 -1.78
CA LYS A 917 -39.96 23.78 -2.17
C LYS A 917 -39.01 24.91 -2.54
N LEU A 918 -39.56 25.99 -3.09
CA LEU A 918 -38.80 27.18 -3.42
C LEU A 918 -37.92 27.62 -2.23
N ASP A 919 -36.64 27.89 -2.52
CA ASP A 919 -35.62 28.25 -1.54
C ASP A 919 -35.28 27.09 -0.56
N GLN A 920 -35.20 25.84 -1.06
CA GLN A 920 -34.81 24.64 -0.29
C GLN A 920 -33.83 23.72 -1.05
N ALA A 921 -33.14 22.85 -0.31
CA ALA A 921 -32.26 21.81 -0.84
C ALA A 921 -32.59 20.42 -0.25
N LEU A 922 -32.38 19.38 -1.05
CA LEU A 922 -32.53 17.97 -0.67
C LEU A 922 -31.24 17.22 -0.99
N LEU A 923 -30.59 16.65 0.01
CA LEU A 923 -29.45 15.75 -0.14
C LEU A 923 -29.90 14.32 0.18
N TRP A 924 -29.63 13.36 -0.70
CA TRP A 924 -29.83 11.95 -0.39
C TRP A 924 -28.65 11.09 -0.84
N LEU A 925 -28.48 9.98 -0.13
CA LEU A 925 -27.44 8.98 -0.35
C LEU A 925 -28.00 7.83 -1.19
N ASP A 926 -27.24 7.39 -2.19
CA ASP A 926 -27.48 6.13 -2.90
C ASP A 926 -26.69 5.04 -2.15
N ALA A 927 -27.35 4.24 -1.32
CA ALA A 927 -26.66 3.29 -0.43
C ALA A 927 -26.19 2.04 -1.19
N GLY A 928 -24.87 1.86 -1.28
CA GLY A 928 -24.21 0.60 -1.61
C GLY A 928 -23.29 0.15 -0.47
N ALA A 929 -23.53 -1.05 0.05
CA ALA A 929 -22.78 -1.79 1.08
C ALA A 929 -22.96 -1.38 2.57
N SER A 930 -23.89 -2.07 3.25
CA SER A 930 -23.74 -2.40 4.68
C SER A 930 -23.76 -3.93 4.85
N THR A 931 -22.73 -4.47 5.50
CA THR A 931 -22.42 -5.88 5.73
C THR A 931 -23.26 -6.57 6.80
N GLU A 932 -24.59 -6.43 6.75
CA GLU A 932 -25.49 -7.33 7.49
C GLU A 932 -26.55 -7.90 6.55
N THR A 933 -26.27 -9.09 6.01
CA THR A 933 -27.24 -9.88 5.26
C THR A 933 -28.33 -10.38 6.22
N SER A 934 -29.50 -9.76 6.15
CA SER A 934 -30.73 -10.43 6.57
C SER A 934 -30.99 -11.61 5.62
N THR A 935 -31.33 -12.76 6.19
CA THR A 935 -31.58 -14.01 5.46
C THR A 935 -32.68 -13.84 4.42
N LEU A 936 -32.32 -13.95 3.13
CA LEU A 936 -33.25 -14.04 2.00
C LEU A 936 -34.19 -15.22 2.21
N SER A 937 -35.51 -14.99 2.22
CA SER A 937 -36.49 -15.99 2.65
C SER A 937 -37.63 -16.24 1.67
N SER A 938 -37.74 -15.49 0.57
CA SER A 938 -38.81 -15.70 -0.41
C SER A 938 -38.29 -16.03 -1.83
N PRO A 939 -38.97 -16.94 -2.57
CA PRO A 939 -38.67 -17.23 -3.97
C PRO A 939 -38.83 -16.05 -4.92
N ASP A 940 -39.68 -15.07 -4.56
CA ASP A 940 -39.96 -13.89 -5.39
C ASP A 940 -38.80 -12.89 -5.33
N GLU A 941 -38.15 -12.73 -4.17
CA GLU A 941 -36.90 -11.95 -4.03
C GLU A 941 -35.75 -12.56 -4.84
N LEU A 942 -35.67 -13.90 -4.88
CA LEU A 942 -34.63 -14.62 -5.61
C LEU A 942 -34.80 -14.53 -7.14
N GLU A 943 -36.04 -14.56 -7.62
CA GLU A 943 -36.37 -14.38 -9.04
C GLU A 943 -36.17 -12.93 -9.49
N MET A 944 -36.45 -11.96 -8.61
CA MET A 944 -36.19 -10.54 -8.86
C MET A 944 -34.69 -10.23 -8.91
N LEU A 945 -33.87 -10.83 -8.03
CA LEU A 945 -32.41 -10.69 -8.08
C LEU A 945 -31.78 -11.34 -9.31
N ARG A 946 -32.35 -12.45 -9.82
CA ARG A 946 -31.95 -13.04 -11.11
C ARG A 946 -32.24 -12.12 -12.29
N GLN A 947 -33.42 -11.50 -12.31
CA GLN A 947 -33.81 -10.57 -13.37
C GLN A 947 -33.01 -9.26 -13.35
N LEU A 948 -32.44 -8.90 -12.20
CA LEU A 948 -31.59 -7.73 -12.00
C LEU A 948 -30.08 -8.03 -12.08
N GLY A 949 -29.69 -9.30 -12.30
CA GLY A 949 -28.30 -9.71 -12.54
C GLY A 949 -27.44 -9.89 -11.28
N TYR A 950 -28.03 -9.87 -10.08
CA TYR A 950 -27.29 -9.96 -8.80
C TYR A 950 -27.08 -11.39 -8.29
N VAL A 951 -27.81 -12.37 -8.83
CA VAL A 951 -27.65 -13.80 -8.51
C VAL A 951 -27.88 -14.61 -9.80
N ARG A 952 -27.10 -15.66 -10.05
CA ARG A 952 -27.32 -16.58 -11.19
C ARG A 952 -28.53 -17.51 -11.00
#